data_AF-A0A0B7K5N9-F1
#
_entry.id   AF-A0A0B7K5N9-F1
#
_cell.length_a   1.000
_cell.length_b   1.000
_cell.length_c   1.000
_cell.angle_alpha   90.00
_cell.angle_beta   90.00
_cell.angle_gamma   90.00
#
_symmetry.space_group_name_H-M   'P 1'
#
loop_
_entity.id
_entity.type
_entity.pdbx_description
1 polymer ?
#
loop_
_entity_poly.entity_id
_entity_poly.type
_entity_poly.pdbx_seq_one_letter_code
_entity_poly.pdbx_strand_id
1 'polypeptide(L)'
;MDETSDSIQEAKDVAAALDARVCQFEIDGGSNKLGHGVEPPTKAAHVELFSYGVIASVSSLTYGTWEKDDAALLVMVLNFRSPDSGILRFTKAELSIDFEKQRPEDGSPVVQLCHPESNKNLAANAPGVWPPAAYLIKGRRWSKMSQEEPHQVFWEISIPRGSSADINNNSIPLCTIVSFRGSFMATVRLKATTALKLKLESFPWSKKDPMLFNGHTLKGKQFSKTKFAELERDQIEEHLPRQHPNRDLIVGGESPAPIPGTVCRIHGIPISYTADIFSELLSKVLNIPSASIQIKSFSRNPNHEEITALVSFTTFPTKLKRTQSGRWQMSVPSTELPRNGEIHASPPSPLSSPSLDLHFDTNFLGFTNLSPFSGDPFNIDIVAVHGLGGHAYGSFKQRGGPYMWLSDSLYDNLRNIARSEEFPQGIRPRILLYGHDSHIHQSQTFQCLEDLAIDLKLLLRGIREKDPTRPLIFIGHSLGGLLIKQLLIQWAIEDGSATDKSSREATIGLLLFGVPNRGMDITAILSIVGEQPNAEFISSLGIGSPILADQSKAFPTLCKSTKMRTYSFFETCLSNTATMVGGKLSITGKPVVLVDKASATHGRPWEMNNQFIIPIQRTHSDLVKFDSKYSHDYEKVRGCFNEILGAGKSMSVEALPLE
;
A
#
# COMPACT_ATOMS: atom_id res chain seq x y z
N MET A 1 -3.76 38.77 -34.67
CA MET A 1 -2.92 39.14 -33.52
C MET A 1 -3.76 39.44 -32.27
N ASP A 2 -5.01 38.93 -32.19
CA ASP A 2 -5.89 39.21 -31.03
C ASP A 2 -6.13 38.01 -30.10
N GLU A 3 -5.99 36.75 -30.54
CA GLU A 3 -6.29 35.59 -29.67
C GLU A 3 -5.22 35.31 -28.58
N THR A 4 -3.98 35.81 -28.76
CA THR A 4 -2.93 35.69 -27.74
C THR A 4 -2.95 36.83 -26.71
N SER A 5 -3.70 37.90 -26.97
CA SER A 5 -3.88 39.01 -26.03
C SER A 5 -4.91 38.64 -24.96
N ASP A 6 -6.03 38.05 -25.38
CA ASP A 6 -7.14 37.70 -24.48
C ASP A 6 -6.77 36.58 -23.49
N SER A 7 -5.94 35.60 -23.91
CA SER A 7 -5.47 34.54 -23.01
C SER A 7 -4.43 35.02 -21.98
N ILE A 8 -3.67 36.07 -22.28
CA ILE A 8 -2.73 36.69 -21.34
C ILE A 8 -3.48 37.63 -20.38
N GLN A 9 -4.54 38.28 -20.85
CA GLN A 9 -5.39 39.12 -19.99
C GLN A 9 -6.25 38.25 -19.06
N GLU A 10 -6.83 37.14 -19.53
CA GLU A 10 -7.49 36.15 -18.66
C GLU A 10 -6.52 35.54 -17.65
N ALA A 11 -5.27 35.24 -18.02
CA ALA A 11 -4.28 34.74 -17.06
C ALA A 11 -3.87 35.81 -16.02
N LYS A 12 -3.84 37.09 -16.39
CA LYS A 12 -3.59 38.21 -15.46
C LYS A 12 -4.79 38.51 -14.58
N ASP A 13 -6.01 38.38 -15.09
CA ASP A 13 -7.24 38.60 -14.34
C ASP A 13 -7.52 37.41 -13.40
N VAL A 14 -7.13 36.18 -13.78
CA VAL A 14 -7.10 35.01 -12.88
C VAL A 14 -6.01 35.17 -11.82
N ALA A 15 -4.81 35.68 -12.17
CA ALA A 15 -3.77 35.97 -11.19
C ALA A 15 -4.19 37.10 -10.22
N ALA A 16 -4.86 38.15 -10.71
CA ALA A 16 -5.39 39.24 -9.89
C ALA A 16 -6.62 38.81 -9.05
N ALA A 17 -7.44 37.89 -9.55
CA ALA A 17 -8.54 37.27 -8.81
C ALA A 17 -8.08 36.16 -7.83
N LEU A 18 -6.83 35.68 -7.96
CA LEU A 18 -6.13 34.89 -6.96
C LEU A 18 -5.47 35.78 -5.90
N ASP A 19 -4.95 36.94 -6.29
CA ASP A 19 -4.38 37.94 -5.35
C ASP A 19 -5.48 38.63 -4.52
N ALA A 20 -6.67 38.83 -5.08
CA ALA A 20 -7.84 39.33 -4.34
C ALA A 20 -8.51 38.28 -3.44
N ARG A 21 -8.03 37.02 -3.47
CA ARG A 21 -8.35 35.97 -2.48
C ARG A 21 -7.24 35.78 -1.44
N VAL A 22 -6.34 36.75 -1.33
CA VAL A 22 -5.77 37.11 -0.03
C VAL A 22 -6.93 37.62 0.82
N CYS A 23 -7.59 36.69 1.51
CA CYS A 23 -8.51 37.04 2.58
C CYS A 23 -7.79 38.05 3.46
N GLN A 24 -8.33 39.26 3.48
CA GLN A 24 -8.19 40.17 4.58
C GLN A 24 -8.30 39.32 5.85
N PHE A 25 -7.24 39.35 6.67
CA PHE A 25 -7.39 38.99 8.06
C PHE A 25 -8.44 39.96 8.59
N GLU A 26 -9.68 39.50 8.73
CA GLU A 26 -10.62 40.16 9.62
C GLU A 26 -9.91 40.22 10.97
N ILE A 27 -9.49 41.44 11.31
CA ILE A 27 -9.10 41.79 12.66
C ILE A 27 -10.41 41.75 13.45
N ASP A 28 -10.78 40.54 13.86
CA ASP A 28 -11.85 40.36 14.81
C ASP A 28 -11.30 40.90 16.14
N GLY A 29 -11.81 42.09 16.48
CA GLY A 29 -11.44 42.82 17.67
C GLY A 29 -11.74 41.96 18.90
N GLY A 30 -10.68 41.52 19.58
CA GLY A 30 -10.76 41.02 20.94
C GLY A 30 -10.58 39.52 21.14
N SER A 31 -9.43 38.96 20.74
CA SER A 31 -8.64 38.08 21.64
C SER A 31 -7.25 37.78 21.06
N ASN A 32 -6.21 38.30 21.70
CA ASN A 32 -4.82 37.94 21.45
C ASN A 32 -4.60 36.44 21.78
N LYS A 33 -4.51 35.56 20.76
CA LYS A 33 -3.82 34.25 20.83
C LYS A 33 -3.74 33.59 19.43
N LEU A 34 -2.86 34.09 18.57
CA LEU A 34 -2.48 33.42 17.32
C LEU A 34 -1.35 32.41 17.60
N GLY A 35 -1.63 31.11 17.47
CA GLY A 35 -0.60 30.07 17.25
C GLY A 35 -0.12 29.22 18.44
N HIS A 36 -0.87 29.07 19.53
CA HIS A 36 -0.52 28.03 20.52
C HIS A 36 -0.84 26.64 19.98
N GLY A 37 0.18 25.79 19.82
CA GLY A 37 0.03 24.33 19.64
C GLY A 37 0.19 23.78 18.22
N VAL A 38 0.62 24.56 17.23
CA VAL A 38 0.86 24.03 15.88
C VAL A 38 2.24 23.37 15.83
N GLU A 39 2.27 22.04 15.70
CA GLU A 39 3.51 21.30 15.47
C GLU A 39 4.13 21.67 14.11
N PRO A 40 5.47 21.88 14.04
CA PRO A 40 6.15 22.14 12.78
C PRO A 40 5.80 21.06 11.74
N PRO A 41 5.65 21.39 10.45
CA PRO A 41 5.32 20.40 9.42
C PRO A 41 6.44 19.36 9.31
N THR A 42 6.11 18.10 9.04
CA THR A 42 7.13 17.05 8.88
C THR A 42 7.74 17.09 7.49
N LYS A 43 7.01 17.56 6.47
CA LYS A 43 7.54 17.94 5.16
C LYS A 43 7.68 19.46 5.09
N ALA A 44 8.90 19.96 5.01
CA ALA A 44 9.19 21.40 5.00
C ALA A 44 9.37 21.94 3.57
N ALA A 45 9.99 21.17 2.67
CA ALA A 45 10.13 21.55 1.26
C ALA A 45 10.23 20.31 0.37
N HIS A 46 9.86 20.43 -0.91
CA HIS A 46 10.12 19.39 -1.90
C HIS A 46 10.27 19.96 -3.31
N VAL A 47 11.00 19.23 -4.14
CA VAL A 47 11.08 19.41 -5.60
C VAL A 47 10.86 18.07 -6.27
N GLU A 48 10.12 18.05 -7.37
CA GLU A 48 9.79 16.83 -8.12
C GLU A 48 9.86 17.10 -9.62
N LEU A 49 10.38 16.13 -10.37
CA LEU A 49 10.44 16.10 -11.82
C LEU A 49 10.31 14.65 -12.28
N PHE A 50 9.16 14.29 -12.84
CA PHE A 50 8.79 12.89 -13.12
C PHE A 50 8.94 12.02 -11.86
N SER A 51 9.66 10.90 -11.96
CA SER A 51 9.97 9.99 -10.86
C SER A 51 11.13 10.46 -9.96
N TYR A 52 11.77 11.60 -10.27
CA TYR A 52 12.89 12.15 -9.51
C TYR A 52 12.38 13.20 -8.53
N GLY A 53 12.82 13.17 -7.27
CA GLY A 53 12.45 14.19 -6.29
C GLY A 53 13.47 14.34 -5.15
N VAL A 54 13.46 15.51 -4.53
CA VAL A 54 14.19 15.75 -3.27
C VAL A 54 13.19 16.31 -2.27
N ILE A 55 13.15 15.73 -1.07
CA ILE A 55 12.22 16.11 0.00
C ILE A 55 13.03 16.48 1.24
N ALA A 56 12.80 17.68 1.77
CA ALA A 56 13.33 18.14 3.05
C ALA A 56 12.26 17.96 4.13
N SER A 57 12.58 17.18 5.17
CA SER A 57 11.66 16.85 6.25
C SER A 57 12.20 17.24 7.62
N VAL A 58 11.35 17.66 8.54
CA VAL A 58 11.71 17.91 9.95
C VAL A 58 11.61 16.60 10.71
N SER A 59 12.75 16.09 11.17
CA SER A 59 12.84 14.82 11.92
C SER A 59 12.72 15.02 13.42
N SER A 60 13.29 16.10 13.97
CA SER A 60 13.20 16.43 15.39
C SER A 60 13.29 17.94 15.60
N LEU A 61 12.58 18.42 16.62
CA LEU A 61 12.71 19.75 17.21
C LEU A 61 12.74 19.59 18.73
N THR A 62 13.86 19.99 19.34
CA THR A 62 14.03 20.01 20.80
C THR A 62 14.38 21.43 21.26
N TYR A 63 13.86 21.86 22.41
CA TYR A 63 14.22 23.15 23.03
C TYR A 63 15.16 22.96 24.21
N GLY A 64 16.00 23.96 24.42
CA GLY A 64 17.03 24.02 25.44
C GLY A 64 17.57 25.44 25.57
N THR A 65 18.81 25.57 26.02
CA THR A 65 19.49 26.85 26.20
C THR A 65 20.83 26.86 25.47
N TRP A 66 21.14 27.98 24.83
CA TRP A 66 22.48 28.28 24.33
C TRP A 66 23.04 29.42 25.18
N GLU A 67 24.00 29.09 26.04
CA GLU A 67 24.50 30.00 27.07
C GLU A 67 23.38 30.56 27.97
N LYS A 68 22.97 31.82 27.78
CA LYS A 68 21.93 32.50 28.56
C LYS A 68 20.60 32.66 27.82
N ASP A 69 20.57 32.33 26.52
CA ASP A 69 19.40 32.50 25.67
C ASP A 69 18.69 31.15 25.44
N ASP A 70 17.39 31.20 25.20
CA ASP A 70 16.62 30.02 24.78
C ASP A 70 17.10 29.59 23.39
N ALA A 71 17.10 28.28 23.14
CA ALA A 71 17.60 27.72 21.91
C ALA A 71 16.74 26.55 21.41
N ALA A 72 16.64 26.46 20.08
CA ALA A 72 15.96 25.41 19.36
C ALA A 72 17.00 24.57 18.59
N LEU A 73 17.00 23.27 18.79
CA LEU A 73 17.76 22.31 18.01
C LEU A 73 16.83 21.67 16.98
N LEU A 74 17.05 21.98 15.70
CA LEU A 74 16.28 21.50 14.57
C LEU A 74 17.08 20.45 13.80
N VAL A 75 16.54 19.24 13.69
CA VAL A 75 17.07 18.17 12.84
C VAL A 75 16.18 18.01 11.63
N MET A 76 16.76 18.21 10.44
CA MET A 76 16.12 17.97 9.15
C MET A 76 16.74 16.77 8.44
N VAL A 77 16.00 16.14 7.55
CA VAL A 77 16.46 15.04 6.71
C VAL A 77 16.14 15.36 5.26
N LEU A 78 17.14 15.30 4.40
CA LEU A 78 16.98 15.36 2.95
C LEU A 78 16.91 13.96 2.38
N ASN A 79 15.79 13.63 1.75
CA ASN A 79 15.55 12.37 1.08
C ASN A 79 15.58 12.57 -0.44
N PHE A 80 16.37 11.75 -1.13
CA PHE A 80 16.47 11.75 -2.59
C PHE A 80 15.69 10.56 -3.14
N ARG A 81 14.80 10.82 -4.09
CA ARG A 81 14.08 9.82 -4.90
C ARG A 81 14.61 9.90 -6.32
N SER A 82 15.17 8.81 -6.85
CA SER A 82 15.43 8.70 -8.28
C SER A 82 15.54 7.23 -8.68
N PRO A 83 14.80 6.78 -9.70
CA PRO A 83 14.61 5.36 -9.95
C PRO A 83 15.74 4.66 -10.73
N ASP A 84 16.86 5.32 -11.07
CA ASP A 84 18.14 4.72 -11.52
C ASP A 84 19.13 5.85 -11.89
N SER A 85 20.39 5.51 -12.25
CA SER A 85 21.44 6.44 -12.73
C SER A 85 21.18 6.99 -14.15
N GLY A 86 19.99 7.55 -14.38
CA GLY A 86 19.59 8.18 -15.64
C GLY A 86 20.13 9.60 -15.82
N ILE A 87 19.92 10.18 -17.01
CA ILE A 87 20.36 11.55 -17.35
C ILE A 87 19.68 12.63 -16.50
N LEU A 88 18.57 12.30 -15.83
CA LEU A 88 17.82 13.20 -14.95
C LEU A 88 18.25 13.11 -13.47
N ARG A 89 19.26 12.29 -13.12
CA ARG A 89 19.79 12.18 -11.75
C ARG A 89 20.24 13.54 -11.21
N PHE A 90 20.07 13.76 -9.90
CA PHE A 90 20.53 14.99 -9.25
C PHE A 90 22.05 14.98 -9.06
N THR A 91 22.71 16.04 -9.50
CA THR A 91 24.15 16.25 -9.31
C THR A 91 24.47 17.23 -8.18
N LYS A 92 23.48 18.05 -7.83
CA LYS A 92 23.57 19.06 -6.79
C LYS A 92 22.20 19.26 -6.12
N ALA A 93 22.18 19.42 -4.81
CA ALA A 93 21.02 19.92 -4.06
C ALA A 93 21.45 20.99 -3.06
N GLU A 94 20.61 22.00 -2.86
CA GLU A 94 20.84 23.12 -1.95
C GLU A 94 19.61 23.29 -1.05
N LEU A 95 19.80 23.19 0.26
CA LEU A 95 18.78 23.50 1.25
C LEU A 95 19.17 24.79 1.96
N SER A 96 18.25 25.76 2.03
CA SER A 96 18.42 26.98 2.81
C SER A 96 17.27 27.17 3.78
N ILE A 97 17.57 27.62 4.99
CA ILE A 97 16.58 28.02 5.98
C ILE A 97 16.84 29.46 6.39
N ASP A 98 15.82 30.31 6.24
CA ASP A 98 15.82 31.71 6.66
C ASP A 98 15.03 31.85 7.96
N PHE A 99 15.67 32.31 9.05
CA PHE A 99 15.02 32.51 10.34
C PHE A 99 14.69 33.98 10.56
N GLU A 100 13.43 34.28 10.89
CA GLU A 100 12.95 35.64 11.08
C GLU A 100 12.11 35.76 12.35
N LYS A 101 12.16 36.91 13.02
CA LYS A 101 11.34 37.15 14.21
C LYS A 101 9.86 37.24 13.86
N GLN A 102 8.98 36.72 14.72
CA GLN A 102 7.54 36.75 14.44
C GLN A 102 6.94 38.12 14.73
N ARG A 103 7.42 38.81 15.77
CA ARG A 103 6.92 40.12 16.18
C ARG A 103 8.04 41.16 16.22
N PRO A 104 7.73 42.46 16.05
CA PRO A 104 8.74 43.52 16.12
C PRO A 104 9.51 43.55 17.44
N GLU A 105 8.84 43.24 18.56
CA GLU A 105 9.38 43.20 19.92
C GLU A 105 10.27 41.98 20.23
N ASP A 106 10.17 40.92 19.43
CA ASP A 106 11.00 39.72 19.58
C ASP A 106 12.46 40.00 19.14
N GLY A 107 13.41 39.29 19.74
CA GLY A 107 14.81 39.33 19.33
C GLY A 107 15.02 38.56 18.03
N SER A 108 15.93 39.04 17.17
CA SER A 108 16.29 38.31 15.95
C SER A 108 16.89 36.94 16.29
N PRO A 109 16.41 35.84 15.67
CA PRO A 109 16.99 34.51 15.89
C PRO A 109 18.41 34.45 15.32
N VAL A 110 19.31 33.76 16.03
CA VAL A 110 20.72 33.63 15.66
C VAL A 110 21.09 32.15 15.51
N VAL A 111 21.60 31.78 14.34
CA VAL A 111 22.09 30.44 14.00
C VAL A 111 23.44 30.22 14.67
N GLN A 112 23.43 29.49 15.78
CA GLN A 112 24.62 29.18 16.56
C GLN A 112 25.43 28.05 15.96
N LEU A 113 24.75 27.03 15.42
CA LEU A 113 25.40 25.82 14.92
C LEU A 113 24.79 25.38 13.58
N CYS A 114 25.65 24.87 12.70
CA CYS A 114 25.29 24.19 11.47
C CYS A 114 26.12 22.92 11.37
N HIS A 115 25.47 21.77 11.26
CA HIS A 115 26.14 20.47 11.19
C HIS A 115 25.49 19.57 10.13
N PRO A 116 26.27 18.87 9.29
CA PRO A 116 27.73 18.95 9.20
C PRO A 116 28.19 20.23 8.48
N GLU A 117 29.32 20.81 8.90
CA GLU A 117 29.94 21.94 8.18
C GLU A 117 30.65 21.46 6.92
N SER A 118 31.38 20.34 7.00
CA SER A 118 31.93 19.66 5.83
C SER A 118 32.28 18.20 6.14
N ASN A 119 32.08 17.32 5.17
CA ASN A 119 32.55 15.93 5.24
C ASN A 119 33.88 15.69 4.50
N LYS A 120 34.49 16.71 3.89
CA LYS A 120 35.64 16.55 2.97
C LYS A 120 36.88 15.86 3.59
N ASN A 121 37.10 16.03 4.89
CA ASN A 121 38.27 15.51 5.59
C ASN A 121 37.97 14.30 6.48
N LEU A 122 36.75 13.74 6.39
CA LEU A 122 36.43 12.48 7.09
C LEU A 122 37.15 11.33 6.38
N ALA A 123 37.76 10.42 7.14
CA ALA A 123 38.45 9.27 6.55
C ALA A 123 37.44 8.43 5.76
N ALA A 124 37.84 7.89 4.60
CA ALA A 124 36.96 7.12 3.71
C ALA A 124 36.28 5.91 4.39
N ASN A 125 36.83 5.44 5.52
CA ASN A 125 36.35 4.30 6.30
C ASN A 125 35.95 4.67 7.74
N ALA A 126 35.84 5.97 8.08
CA ALA A 126 35.35 6.36 9.40
C ALA A 126 33.84 6.06 9.51
N PRO A 127 33.37 5.36 10.56
CA PRO A 127 31.95 5.13 10.77
C PRO A 127 31.27 6.48 11.02
N GLY A 128 30.44 6.93 10.09
CA GLY A 128 29.80 8.24 10.15
C GLY A 128 28.64 8.37 9.17
N VAL A 129 27.80 9.36 9.43
CA VAL A 129 26.52 9.62 8.73
C VAL A 129 26.71 10.26 7.34
N TRP A 130 27.95 10.59 6.91
CA TRP A 130 28.19 11.25 5.61
C TRP A 130 29.49 10.78 4.92
N PRO A 131 29.44 9.72 4.10
CA PRO A 131 30.62 9.19 3.42
C PRO A 131 31.11 10.15 2.32
N PRO A 132 32.32 10.73 2.42
CA PRO A 132 32.85 11.67 1.43
C PRO A 132 33.12 11.06 0.05
N ALA A 133 33.16 9.73 -0.04
CA ALA A 133 33.26 9.01 -1.30
C ALA A 133 31.96 9.04 -2.12
N ALA A 134 30.80 9.21 -1.47
CA ALA A 134 29.48 9.22 -2.14
C ALA A 134 29.07 10.62 -2.58
N TYR A 135 29.22 11.61 -1.70
CA TYR A 135 28.87 13.01 -1.96
C TYR A 135 29.68 13.96 -1.06
N LEU A 136 29.79 15.21 -1.47
CA LEU A 136 30.36 16.30 -0.68
C LEU A 136 29.23 17.14 -0.07
N ILE A 137 29.28 17.37 1.24
CA ILE A 137 28.42 18.33 1.95
C ILE A 137 29.24 19.54 2.38
N LYS A 138 28.66 20.72 2.23
CA LYS A 138 29.14 21.98 2.79
C LYS A 138 27.99 22.71 3.48
N GLY A 139 28.03 22.76 4.80
CA GLY A 139 27.15 23.56 5.64
C GLY A 139 27.78 24.92 5.93
N ARG A 140 26.99 26.00 5.87
CA ARG A 140 27.43 27.37 6.20
C ARG A 140 26.34 28.13 6.91
N ARG A 141 26.77 29.00 7.82
CA ARG A 141 25.94 30.05 8.44
C ARG A 141 26.16 31.34 7.67
N TRP A 142 25.12 32.16 7.55
CA TRP A 142 25.16 33.36 6.73
C TRP A 142 24.28 34.46 7.30
N SER A 143 24.65 35.71 7.02
CA SER A 143 23.86 36.90 7.33
C SER A 143 23.68 37.75 6.07
N LYS A 144 22.46 38.26 5.85
CA LYS A 144 22.21 39.37 4.91
C LYS A 144 23.07 40.57 5.33
N MET A 145 23.52 41.40 4.38
CA MET A 145 24.35 42.59 4.67
C MET A 145 23.76 43.56 5.71
N SER A 146 22.45 43.51 5.93
CA SER A 146 21.71 44.31 6.90
C SER A 146 21.69 43.73 8.33
N GLN A 147 22.32 42.58 8.59
CA GLN A 147 22.39 41.95 9.90
C GLN A 147 23.82 41.47 10.19
N GLU A 148 24.33 41.75 11.39
CA GLU A 148 25.67 41.30 11.79
C GLU A 148 25.69 39.80 12.14
N GLU A 149 24.66 39.32 12.83
CA GLU A 149 24.56 37.93 13.29
C GLU A 149 23.95 37.00 12.23
N PRO A 150 24.39 35.72 12.16
CA PRO A 150 23.88 34.77 11.18
C PRO A 150 22.45 34.36 11.50
N HIS A 151 21.51 34.65 10.60
CA HIS A 151 20.10 34.23 10.71
C HIS A 151 19.71 33.21 9.64
N GLN A 152 20.67 32.78 8.82
CA GLN A 152 20.43 31.81 7.76
C GLN A 152 21.40 30.64 7.84
N VAL A 153 20.92 29.46 7.48
CA VAL A 153 21.75 28.27 7.30
C VAL A 153 21.57 27.68 5.91
N PHE A 154 22.68 27.25 5.33
CA PHE A 154 22.76 26.72 3.98
C PHE A 154 23.53 25.40 3.96
N TRP A 155 22.97 24.39 3.29
CA TRP A 155 23.69 23.17 2.96
C TRP A 155 23.71 22.95 1.45
N GLU A 156 24.92 22.78 0.92
CA GLU A 156 25.16 22.33 -0.45
C GLU A 156 25.60 20.86 -0.43
N ILE A 157 24.88 20.01 -1.16
CA ILE A 157 25.23 18.61 -1.41
C ILE A 157 25.57 18.45 -2.88
N SER A 158 26.73 17.88 -3.20
CA SER A 158 27.20 17.73 -4.58
C SER A 158 27.93 16.42 -4.81
N ILE A 159 27.78 15.85 -6.00
CA ILE A 159 28.52 14.64 -6.41
C ILE A 159 29.95 15.04 -6.83
N PRO A 160 31.01 14.31 -6.41
CA PRO A 160 32.37 14.54 -6.86
C PRO A 160 32.51 14.43 -8.40
N ARG A 161 33.30 15.32 -9.00
CA ARG A 161 33.52 15.31 -10.46
C ARG A 161 34.14 13.98 -10.91
N GLY A 162 33.56 13.36 -11.94
CA GLY A 162 34.00 12.07 -12.47
C GLY A 162 33.50 10.85 -11.69
N SER A 163 32.74 11.05 -10.62
CA SER A 163 32.12 9.94 -9.88
C SER A 163 30.90 9.39 -10.62
N SER A 164 30.80 8.06 -10.69
CA SER A 164 29.56 7.36 -11.06
C SER A 164 28.61 7.21 -9.87
N ALA A 165 29.04 7.60 -8.66
CA ALA A 165 28.23 7.53 -7.45
C ALA A 165 26.96 8.38 -7.60
N ASP A 166 25.88 7.88 -7.02
CA ASP A 166 24.60 8.55 -6.97
C ASP A 166 24.37 9.08 -5.53
N ILE A 167 23.71 10.24 -5.39
CA ILE A 167 23.19 10.67 -4.08
C ILE A 167 21.98 9.80 -3.71
N ASN A 168 21.41 9.07 -4.69
CA ASN A 168 20.42 8.06 -4.43
C ASN A 168 20.91 7.07 -3.40
N ASN A 169 19.97 6.72 -2.55
CA ASN A 169 20.12 5.83 -1.44
C ASN A 169 20.61 6.39 -0.12
N ASN A 170 20.61 7.71 0.10
CA ASN A 170 20.95 8.26 1.41
C ASN A 170 19.94 9.30 1.89
N SER A 171 19.34 9.04 3.05
CA SER A 171 18.79 10.10 3.91
C SER A 171 19.97 10.90 4.46
N ILE A 172 20.02 12.18 4.14
CA ILE A 172 21.07 13.08 4.64
C ILE A 172 20.49 13.90 5.80
N PRO A 173 20.77 13.54 7.06
CA PRO A 173 20.37 14.36 8.18
C PRO A 173 21.25 15.61 8.27
N LEU A 174 20.63 16.72 8.65
CA LEU A 174 21.20 18.04 8.82
C LEU A 174 20.70 18.59 10.16
N CYS A 175 21.57 19.25 10.92
CA CYS A 175 21.24 19.79 12.23
C CYS A 175 21.64 21.26 12.33
N THR A 176 20.76 22.09 12.88
CA THR A 176 21.08 23.46 13.24
C THR A 176 20.55 23.80 14.62
N ILE A 177 21.28 24.66 15.33
CA ILE A 177 20.88 25.20 16.61
C ILE A 177 20.69 26.70 16.44
N VAL A 178 19.54 27.20 16.86
CA VAL A 178 19.14 28.60 16.74
C VAL A 178 18.81 29.12 18.12
N SER A 179 19.55 30.12 18.61
CA SER A 179 19.18 30.85 19.81
C SER A 179 18.16 31.94 19.47
N PHE A 180 17.22 32.18 20.35
CA PHE A 180 16.13 33.13 20.10
C PHE A 180 15.68 33.81 21.39
N ARG A 181 14.99 34.95 21.24
CA ARG A 181 14.28 35.64 22.33
C ARG A 181 12.87 35.95 21.87
N GLY A 182 11.89 35.19 22.36
CA GLY A 182 10.50 35.30 21.92
C GLY A 182 10.14 34.30 20.81
N SER A 183 9.13 34.61 19.99
CA SER A 183 8.69 33.69 18.93
C SER A 183 9.36 34.02 17.59
N PHE A 184 9.68 32.99 16.82
CA PHE A 184 10.32 33.17 15.51
C PHE A 184 9.77 32.18 14.49
N MET A 185 10.07 32.43 13.22
CA MET A 185 9.62 31.63 12.09
C MET A 185 10.79 31.21 11.21
N ALA A 186 10.63 30.14 10.43
CA ALA A 186 11.61 29.68 9.47
C ALA A 186 11.00 29.40 8.10
N THR A 187 11.63 29.93 7.05
CA THR A 187 11.28 29.65 5.65
C THR A 187 12.30 28.68 5.07
N VAL A 188 11.85 27.51 4.61
CA VAL A 188 12.71 26.47 4.04
C VAL A 188 12.64 26.48 2.52
N ARG A 189 13.77 26.58 1.84
CA ARG A 189 13.86 26.51 0.37
C ARG A 189 14.79 25.39 -0.07
N LEU A 190 14.35 24.64 -1.08
CA LEU A 190 15.09 23.53 -1.64
C LEU A 190 15.31 23.74 -3.14
N LYS A 191 16.56 23.66 -3.58
CA LYS A 191 16.94 23.67 -5.00
C LYS A 191 17.63 22.36 -5.35
N ALA A 192 17.38 21.86 -6.55
CA ALA A 192 18.07 20.68 -7.07
C ALA A 192 18.49 20.90 -8.52
N THR A 193 19.67 20.41 -8.91
CA THR A 193 20.19 20.47 -10.27
C THR A 193 20.43 19.08 -10.81
N THR A 194 19.83 18.75 -11.96
CA THR A 194 20.01 17.46 -12.63
C THR A 194 21.33 17.39 -13.41
N ALA A 195 21.73 16.20 -13.87
CA ALA A 195 22.91 16.05 -14.73
C ALA A 195 22.80 16.77 -16.08
N LEU A 196 21.57 17.02 -16.57
CA LEU A 196 21.28 17.89 -17.71
C LEU A 196 21.32 19.39 -17.38
N LYS A 197 21.75 19.77 -16.16
CA LYS A 197 21.77 21.15 -15.66
C LYS A 197 20.39 21.81 -15.55
N LEU A 198 19.31 21.02 -15.54
CA LEU A 198 17.98 21.53 -15.23
C LEU A 198 17.93 21.90 -13.74
N LYS A 199 17.50 23.12 -13.44
CA LYS A 199 17.36 23.63 -12.07
C LYS A 199 15.89 23.55 -11.65
N LEU A 200 15.64 22.89 -10.54
CA LEU A 200 14.34 22.82 -9.88
C LEU A 200 14.43 23.59 -8.56
N GLU A 201 13.36 24.29 -8.21
CA GLU A 201 13.23 25.02 -6.95
C GLU A 201 11.85 24.71 -6.35
N SER A 202 11.80 24.54 -5.04
CA SER A 202 10.55 24.30 -4.32
C SER A 202 9.64 25.50 -4.46
N PHE A 203 8.42 25.31 -4.96
CA PHE A 203 7.40 26.36 -4.94
C PHE A 203 6.79 26.49 -3.52
N PRO A 204 6.46 27.71 -3.04
CA PRO A 204 5.92 27.93 -1.71
C PRO A 204 4.47 27.42 -1.63
N TRP A 205 4.26 26.20 -1.14
CA TRP A 205 2.94 25.61 -0.92
C TRP A 205 2.90 24.74 0.32
N SER A 206 2.59 25.35 1.47
CA SER A 206 1.87 24.66 2.55
C SER A 206 1.09 25.68 3.39
N LYS A 207 -0.06 25.28 3.96
CA LYS A 207 -0.81 26.06 4.96
C LYS A 207 0.00 26.39 6.24
N LYS A 208 1.22 25.86 6.37
CA LYS A 208 2.12 25.94 7.54
C LYS A 208 3.53 26.46 7.19
N ASP A 209 3.68 27.16 6.06
CA ASP A 209 4.89 27.88 5.66
C ASP A 209 4.62 29.38 5.83
N PRO A 210 5.35 30.11 6.69
CA PRO A 210 6.59 29.73 7.38
C PRO A 210 6.38 28.81 8.60
N MET A 211 7.40 28.01 8.91
CA MET A 211 7.42 27.15 10.11
C MET A 211 7.45 28.02 11.37
N LEU A 212 6.57 27.78 12.34
CA LEU A 212 6.48 28.57 13.57
C LEU A 212 7.20 27.89 14.74
N PHE A 213 7.98 28.67 15.49
CA PHE A 213 8.71 28.26 16.67
C PHE A 213 8.26 29.11 17.86
N ASN A 214 7.67 28.45 18.85
CA ASN A 214 7.04 29.08 20.01
C ASN A 214 7.75 28.74 21.34
N GLY A 215 8.93 28.11 21.27
CA GLY A 215 9.73 27.74 22.46
C GLY A 215 9.24 26.51 23.24
N HIS A 216 8.10 25.91 22.88
CA HIS A 216 7.48 24.85 23.68
C HIS A 216 7.03 23.61 22.88
N THR A 217 6.66 23.75 21.60
CA THR A 217 6.17 22.63 20.80
C THR A 217 7.31 21.73 20.32
N LEU A 218 7.49 20.59 20.99
CA LEU A 218 8.50 19.59 20.65
C LEU A 218 8.06 18.70 19.47
N LYS A 219 9.03 18.12 18.75
CA LYS A 219 8.78 17.16 17.67
C LYS A 219 9.84 16.06 17.64
N GLY A 220 9.45 14.81 17.39
CA GLY A 220 10.37 13.69 17.16
C GLY A 220 11.19 13.27 18.39
N LYS A 221 12.35 12.61 18.15
CA LYS A 221 13.27 12.16 19.22
C LYS A 221 13.84 13.37 19.95
N GLN A 222 13.66 13.42 21.27
CA GLN A 222 14.15 14.50 22.11
C GLN A 222 15.60 14.31 22.50
N PHE A 223 16.37 15.40 22.55
CA PHE A 223 17.71 15.40 23.13
C PHE A 223 17.63 15.33 24.66
N SER A 224 18.46 14.47 25.27
CA SER A 224 18.50 14.30 26.73
C SER A 224 19.17 15.47 27.46
N LYS A 225 20.04 16.22 26.78
CA LYS A 225 20.68 17.43 27.30
C LYS A 225 19.91 18.67 26.88
N THR A 226 19.68 19.57 27.83
CA THR A 226 19.00 20.86 27.60
C THR A 226 19.97 22.02 27.38
N LYS A 227 21.26 21.87 27.71
CA LYS A 227 22.29 22.88 27.43
C LYS A 227 23.00 22.58 26.13
N PHE A 228 22.61 23.28 25.07
CA PHE A 228 23.08 23.02 23.71
C PHE A 228 24.51 23.53 23.44
N ALA A 229 24.97 24.54 24.17
CA ALA A 229 26.35 25.02 24.08
C ALA A 229 27.40 23.99 24.59
N GLU A 230 26.96 23.01 25.38
CA GLU A 230 27.81 21.92 25.93
C GLU A 230 27.69 20.62 25.12
N LEU A 231 27.09 20.66 23.93
CA LEU A 231 26.96 19.49 23.05
C LEU A 231 28.24 19.28 22.25
N GLU A 232 28.91 18.16 22.53
CA GLU A 232 30.02 17.69 21.71
C GLU A 232 29.52 17.11 20.39
N ARG A 233 30.39 17.14 19.36
CA ARG A 233 30.05 16.66 18.01
C ARG A 233 29.51 15.23 18.00
N ASP A 234 30.17 14.32 18.71
CA ASP A 234 29.79 12.90 18.76
C ASP A 234 28.39 12.69 19.35
N GLN A 235 27.98 13.58 20.27
CA GLN A 235 26.65 13.53 20.90
C GLN A 235 25.54 14.00 19.97
N ILE A 236 25.85 14.97 19.11
CA ILE A 236 24.97 15.40 18.01
C ILE A 236 24.84 14.24 17.02
N GLU A 237 25.95 13.63 16.60
CA GLU A 237 25.99 12.53 15.65
C GLU A 237 25.23 11.27 16.14
N GLU A 238 25.30 10.94 17.44
CA GLU A 238 24.52 9.85 18.04
C GLU A 238 23.00 10.10 18.00
N HIS A 239 22.58 11.37 18.05
CA HIS A 239 21.19 11.76 18.00
C HIS A 239 20.63 11.90 16.58
N LEU A 240 21.50 12.07 15.59
CA LEU A 240 21.07 12.11 14.21
C LEU A 240 20.52 10.74 13.79
N PRO A 241 19.47 10.73 12.94
CA PRO A 241 19.05 9.50 12.27
C PRO A 241 20.28 8.90 11.59
N ARG A 242 20.72 7.72 12.04
CA ARG A 242 21.85 7.06 11.38
C ARG A 242 21.49 6.89 9.92
N GLN A 243 22.49 7.01 9.05
CA GLN A 243 22.38 6.43 7.72
C GLN A 243 22.10 4.95 7.91
N HIS A 244 20.83 4.61 7.89
CA HIS A 244 20.48 3.51 7.03
C HIS A 244 21.00 3.97 5.67
N PRO A 245 21.82 3.20 4.93
CA PRO A 245 21.61 3.25 3.49
C PRO A 245 20.07 3.28 3.34
N ASN A 246 19.49 4.03 2.42
CA ASN A 246 18.28 3.50 1.83
C ASN A 246 18.70 2.07 1.53
N ARG A 247 18.25 1.12 2.35
CA ARG A 247 17.16 0.27 1.99
C ARG A 247 16.67 0.77 0.63
N ASP A 248 17.48 0.50 -0.41
CA ASP A 248 17.02 0.12 -1.73
C ASP A 248 15.64 -0.37 -1.47
N LEU A 249 14.64 0.41 -1.91
CA LEU A 249 13.23 0.05 -1.87
C LEU A 249 13.09 -1.28 -1.17
N ILE A 250 12.95 -1.28 0.16
CA ILE A 250 12.91 -2.54 0.88
C ILE A 250 11.54 -3.16 0.59
N VAL A 251 11.41 -3.66 -0.63
CA VAL A 251 11.16 -5.06 -0.98
C VAL A 251 12.24 -5.95 -0.30
N GLY A 252 12.46 -5.73 1.00
CA GLY A 252 13.64 -6.15 1.74
C GLY A 252 13.39 -6.23 3.26
N GLY A 253 12.16 -6.55 3.65
CA GLY A 253 12.15 -7.87 4.24
C GLY A 253 12.67 -8.77 3.13
N GLU A 254 13.82 -9.43 3.32
CA GLU A 254 13.83 -10.80 2.82
C GLU A 254 12.45 -11.33 3.22
N SER A 255 11.59 -11.61 2.24
CA SER A 255 10.66 -12.68 2.50
C SER A 255 11.64 -13.81 2.76
N PRO A 256 11.81 -14.25 4.02
CA PRO A 256 12.79 -15.29 4.33
C PRO A 256 12.56 -16.40 3.31
N ALA A 257 13.63 -17.05 2.85
CA ALA A 257 13.51 -18.23 1.98
C ALA A 257 12.27 -19.01 2.44
N PRO A 258 11.25 -19.18 1.58
CA PRO A 258 9.92 -19.56 2.03
C PRO A 258 10.02 -20.68 3.03
N ILE A 259 9.49 -20.45 4.24
CA ILE A 259 9.59 -21.39 5.35
C ILE A 259 9.08 -22.74 4.84
N PRO A 260 9.72 -23.88 5.16
CA PRO A 260 9.20 -25.21 4.88
C PRO A 260 7.67 -25.28 4.98
N GLY A 261 6.99 -25.61 3.87
CA GLY A 261 5.52 -25.64 3.78
C GLY A 261 4.84 -24.34 3.29
N THR A 262 5.60 -23.31 2.89
CA THR A 262 5.05 -22.13 2.21
C THR A 262 4.56 -22.50 0.82
N VAL A 263 3.37 -21.99 0.45
CA VAL A 263 2.78 -22.17 -0.88
C VAL A 263 3.27 -21.04 -1.80
N CYS A 264 3.80 -21.39 -2.97
CA CYS A 264 4.13 -20.45 -4.03
C CYS A 264 3.21 -20.65 -5.24
N ARG A 265 3.01 -19.59 -6.00
CA ARG A 265 2.38 -19.60 -7.31
C ARG A 265 3.46 -19.60 -8.39
N ILE A 266 3.31 -20.47 -9.40
CA ILE A 266 4.24 -20.62 -10.52
C ILE A 266 3.50 -20.32 -11.83
N HIS A 267 4.06 -19.43 -12.65
CA HIS A 267 3.56 -19.01 -13.97
C HIS A 267 4.53 -19.45 -15.08
N GLY A 268 4.12 -19.30 -16.34
CA GLY A 268 4.91 -19.67 -17.52
C GLY A 268 4.83 -21.14 -17.90
N ILE A 269 3.90 -21.91 -17.33
CA ILE A 269 3.80 -23.36 -17.61
C ILE A 269 3.00 -23.56 -18.91
N PRO A 270 3.48 -24.34 -19.90
CA PRO A 270 2.75 -24.54 -21.14
C PRO A 270 1.40 -25.25 -20.95
N ILE A 271 0.38 -24.87 -21.73
CA ILE A 271 -0.96 -25.49 -21.68
C ILE A 271 -0.93 -27.01 -21.97
N SER A 272 0.08 -27.46 -22.71
CA SER A 272 0.26 -28.88 -23.03
C SER A 272 0.78 -29.72 -21.86
N TYR A 273 1.25 -29.12 -20.78
CA TYR A 273 1.84 -29.87 -19.66
C TYR A 273 0.75 -30.39 -18.74
N THR A 274 0.92 -31.61 -18.23
CA THR A 274 0.13 -32.16 -17.13
C THR A 274 0.83 -31.89 -15.80
N ALA A 275 0.09 -32.04 -14.69
CA ALA A 275 0.65 -31.89 -13.35
C ALA A 275 1.81 -32.88 -13.09
N ASP A 276 1.70 -34.11 -13.61
CA ASP A 276 2.73 -35.15 -13.45
C ASP A 276 4.01 -34.78 -14.20
N ILE A 277 3.88 -34.41 -15.49
CA ILE A 277 5.01 -33.95 -16.32
C ILE A 277 5.69 -32.74 -15.67
N PHE A 278 4.90 -31.78 -15.18
CA PHE A 278 5.43 -30.60 -14.53
C PHE A 278 6.12 -30.90 -13.19
N SER A 279 5.58 -31.82 -12.39
CA SER A 279 6.18 -32.25 -11.13
C SER A 279 7.53 -32.94 -11.36
N GLU A 280 7.62 -33.83 -12.36
CA GLU A 280 8.87 -34.48 -12.75
C GLU A 280 9.91 -33.45 -13.23
N LEU A 281 9.48 -32.48 -14.05
CA LEU A 281 10.34 -31.39 -14.50
C LEU A 281 10.88 -30.56 -13.33
N LEU A 282 10.00 -30.14 -12.41
CA LEU A 282 10.42 -29.38 -11.23
C LEU A 282 11.40 -30.17 -10.37
N SER A 283 11.11 -31.45 -10.11
CA SER A 283 11.99 -32.33 -9.32
C SER A 283 13.40 -32.41 -9.93
N LYS A 284 13.47 -32.63 -11.24
CA LYS A 284 14.73 -32.72 -11.98
C LYS A 284 15.51 -31.40 -11.98
N VAL A 285 14.88 -30.30 -12.40
CA VAL A 285 15.56 -29.01 -12.57
C VAL A 285 16.00 -28.45 -11.21
N LEU A 286 15.13 -28.52 -10.20
CA LEU A 286 15.42 -28.03 -8.85
C LEU A 286 16.32 -28.99 -8.06
N ASN A 287 16.51 -30.23 -8.52
CA ASN A 287 17.24 -31.29 -7.82
C ASN A 287 16.68 -31.54 -6.41
N ILE A 288 15.36 -31.70 -6.33
CA ILE A 288 14.63 -32.03 -5.09
C ILE A 288 13.76 -33.27 -5.33
N PRO A 289 13.52 -34.12 -4.32
CA PRO A 289 12.69 -35.31 -4.50
C PRO A 289 11.26 -34.94 -4.91
N SER A 290 10.62 -35.66 -5.84
CA SER A 290 9.22 -35.37 -6.23
C SER A 290 8.25 -35.41 -5.05
N ALA A 291 8.52 -36.25 -4.03
CA ALA A 291 7.74 -36.30 -2.79
C ALA A 291 7.82 -35.01 -1.94
N SER A 292 8.79 -34.13 -2.20
CA SER A 292 8.91 -32.81 -1.56
C SER A 292 8.06 -31.73 -2.23
N ILE A 293 7.47 -32.05 -3.39
CA ILE A 293 6.67 -31.15 -4.21
C ILE A 293 5.21 -31.56 -4.07
N GLN A 294 4.40 -30.67 -3.50
CA GLN A 294 2.97 -30.87 -3.45
C GLN A 294 2.29 -29.82 -4.33
N ILE A 295 1.76 -30.26 -5.46
CA ILE A 295 0.92 -29.43 -6.33
C ILE A 295 -0.49 -29.37 -5.71
N LYS A 296 -0.87 -28.18 -5.25
CA LYS A 296 -2.18 -27.89 -4.65
C LYS A 296 -3.23 -27.50 -5.68
N SER A 297 -2.81 -26.81 -6.75
CA SER A 297 -3.66 -26.46 -7.89
C SER A 297 -2.78 -26.43 -9.13
N PHE A 298 -3.36 -26.78 -10.28
CA PHE A 298 -2.72 -26.80 -11.58
C PHE A 298 -3.79 -26.44 -12.60
N SER A 299 -3.91 -25.17 -12.97
CA SER A 299 -5.07 -24.71 -13.73
C SER A 299 -4.71 -23.61 -14.71
N ARG A 300 -5.53 -23.45 -15.75
CA ARG A 300 -5.30 -22.39 -16.74
C ARG A 300 -5.29 -21.03 -16.06
N ASN A 301 -4.29 -20.23 -16.41
CA ASN A 301 -4.23 -18.84 -15.99
C ASN A 301 -5.49 -18.12 -16.52
N PRO A 302 -6.24 -17.40 -15.68
CA PRO A 302 -7.43 -16.70 -16.14
C PRO A 302 -7.17 -15.62 -17.20
N ASN A 303 -5.96 -15.07 -17.24
CA ASN A 303 -5.60 -13.89 -18.06
C ASN A 303 -4.60 -14.20 -19.18
N HIS A 304 -3.88 -15.33 -19.11
CA HIS A 304 -2.79 -15.66 -20.02
C HIS A 304 -2.97 -17.07 -20.59
N GLU A 305 -2.44 -17.32 -21.80
CA GLU A 305 -2.44 -18.65 -22.42
C GLU A 305 -1.35 -19.56 -21.83
N GLU A 306 -1.49 -19.88 -20.55
CA GLU A 306 -0.57 -20.73 -19.80
C GLU A 306 -1.31 -21.49 -18.70
N ILE A 307 -0.60 -22.39 -18.03
CA ILE A 307 -1.00 -22.96 -16.75
C ILE A 307 -0.32 -22.19 -15.62
N THR A 308 -1.06 -21.98 -14.54
CA THR A 308 -0.56 -21.55 -13.24
C THR A 308 -0.63 -22.72 -12.27
N ALA A 309 0.46 -22.98 -11.55
CA ALA A 309 0.50 -24.00 -10.50
C ALA A 309 0.65 -23.37 -9.12
N LEU A 310 -0.07 -23.91 -8.13
CA LEU A 310 0.19 -23.63 -6.72
C LEU A 310 0.95 -24.81 -6.15
N VAL A 311 2.15 -24.56 -5.65
CA VAL A 311 3.06 -25.60 -5.19
C VAL A 311 3.50 -25.28 -3.78
N SER A 312 3.45 -26.26 -2.88
CA SER A 312 4.18 -26.19 -1.61
C SER A 312 5.39 -27.10 -1.66
N PHE A 313 6.51 -26.59 -1.15
CA PHE A 313 7.74 -27.33 -1.00
C PHE A 313 7.98 -27.65 0.48
N THR A 314 8.35 -28.89 0.79
CA THR A 314 8.82 -29.23 2.15
C THR A 314 10.17 -28.57 2.45
N THR A 315 11.03 -28.42 1.44
CA THR A 315 12.26 -27.63 1.50
C THR A 315 12.30 -26.67 0.32
N PHE A 316 12.39 -25.36 0.57
CA PHE A 316 12.38 -24.40 -0.53
C PHE A 316 13.64 -24.51 -1.39
N PRO A 317 13.54 -24.49 -2.74
CA PRO A 317 14.68 -24.72 -3.60
C PRO A 317 15.69 -23.57 -3.59
N THR A 318 16.98 -23.87 -3.36
CA THR A 318 18.06 -22.88 -3.34
C THR A 318 18.49 -22.39 -4.73
N LYS A 319 18.16 -23.15 -5.78
CA LYS A 319 18.51 -22.81 -7.19
C LYS A 319 17.70 -21.64 -7.76
N LEU A 320 16.65 -21.20 -7.08
CA LEU A 320 15.78 -20.13 -7.53
C LEU A 320 16.48 -18.77 -7.39
N LYS A 321 16.64 -18.07 -8.52
CA LYS A 321 17.22 -16.73 -8.52
C LYS A 321 16.12 -15.70 -8.28
N ARG A 322 16.32 -14.82 -7.31
CA ARG A 322 15.41 -13.70 -7.04
C ARG A 322 15.66 -12.58 -8.04
N THR A 323 14.59 -12.06 -8.64
CA THR A 323 14.61 -10.92 -9.56
C THR A 323 14.59 -9.60 -8.79
N GLN A 324 14.89 -8.50 -9.49
CA GLN A 324 14.75 -7.14 -8.95
C GLN A 324 13.32 -6.81 -8.50
N SER A 325 12.30 -7.44 -9.11
CA SER A 325 10.89 -7.32 -8.72
C SER A 325 10.50 -8.18 -7.51
N GLY A 326 11.46 -8.86 -6.88
CA GLY A 326 11.22 -9.71 -5.70
C GLY A 326 10.55 -11.06 -5.99
N ARG A 327 10.29 -11.38 -7.27
CA ARG A 327 9.83 -12.71 -7.73
C ARG A 327 11.04 -13.64 -7.86
N TRP A 328 10.81 -14.95 -7.88
CA TRP A 328 11.88 -15.88 -8.26
C TRP A 328 11.66 -16.34 -9.70
N GLN A 329 12.74 -16.61 -10.41
CA GLN A 329 12.66 -17.09 -11.79
C GLN A 329 13.62 -18.24 -12.03
N MET A 330 13.26 -19.07 -12.99
CA MET A 330 14.04 -20.21 -13.43
C MET A 330 13.88 -20.38 -14.94
N SER A 331 14.99 -20.31 -15.66
CA SER A 331 15.05 -20.66 -17.08
C SER A 331 15.42 -22.13 -17.20
N VAL A 332 14.53 -22.93 -17.77
CA VAL A 332 14.73 -24.36 -18.02
C VAL A 332 15.28 -24.54 -19.43
N PRO A 333 16.49 -25.11 -19.61
CA PRO A 333 17.06 -25.35 -20.93
C PRO A 333 16.24 -26.36 -21.74
N SER A 334 16.21 -26.22 -23.07
CA SER A 334 15.55 -27.18 -23.98
C SER A 334 15.98 -28.63 -23.79
N THR A 335 17.23 -28.87 -23.37
CA THR A 335 17.76 -30.21 -23.09
C THR A 335 17.10 -30.89 -21.90
N GLU A 336 16.49 -30.11 -20.99
CA GLU A 336 15.81 -30.62 -19.80
C GLU A 336 14.31 -30.76 -19.99
N LEU A 337 13.75 -30.11 -21.02
CA LEU A 337 12.33 -30.21 -21.37
C LEU A 337 11.95 -31.66 -21.74
N PRO A 338 10.69 -32.07 -21.49
CA PRO A 338 10.18 -33.35 -21.95
C PRO A 338 10.39 -33.49 -23.47
N ARG A 339 10.96 -34.60 -23.94
CA ARG A 339 11.15 -34.84 -25.38
C ARG A 339 9.77 -34.95 -26.04
N ASN A 340 9.60 -34.34 -27.22
CA ASN A 340 8.37 -34.31 -28.05
C ASN A 340 7.91 -35.70 -28.56
N GLY A 341 7.80 -36.69 -27.69
CA GLY A 341 7.29 -38.04 -27.97
C GLY A 341 5.88 -38.31 -27.45
N GLU A 342 5.31 -37.43 -26.62
CA GLU A 342 3.97 -37.62 -26.02
C GLU A 342 3.05 -36.39 -26.10
N ILE A 343 3.43 -35.33 -26.83
CA ILE A 343 2.60 -34.12 -26.97
C ILE A 343 2.42 -33.82 -28.47
N HIS A 344 1.22 -34.09 -28.99
CA HIS A 344 0.79 -33.63 -30.31
C HIS A 344 0.62 -32.10 -30.32
N ALA A 345 1.70 -31.37 -30.60
CA ALA A 345 1.63 -29.97 -31.01
C ALA A 345 2.81 -29.63 -31.93
N SER A 346 2.52 -28.99 -33.05
CA SER A 346 3.46 -28.58 -34.12
C SER A 346 4.64 -27.76 -33.58
N PRO A 347 5.83 -27.81 -34.23
CA PRO A 347 7.00 -27.10 -33.76
C PRO A 347 6.84 -25.57 -33.91
N PRO A 348 7.27 -24.77 -32.92
CA PRO A 348 7.33 -23.32 -33.03
C PRO A 348 8.45 -22.87 -33.97
N SER A 349 8.26 -21.72 -34.62
CA SER A 349 9.15 -21.13 -35.62
C SER A 349 10.55 -20.76 -35.08
N PRO A 350 11.59 -20.66 -35.95
CA PRO A 350 13.01 -20.76 -35.54
C PRO A 350 13.65 -19.53 -34.88
N LEU A 351 12.90 -18.54 -34.39
CA LEU A 351 13.47 -17.24 -33.99
C LEU A 351 13.28 -16.81 -32.52
N SER A 352 12.91 -17.71 -31.62
CA SER A 352 12.82 -17.39 -30.18
C SER A 352 13.53 -18.45 -29.34
N SER A 353 14.27 -18.00 -28.33
CA SER A 353 15.14 -18.78 -27.46
C SER A 353 14.46 -20.07 -26.94
N PRO A 354 15.11 -21.25 -26.98
CA PRO A 354 14.48 -22.53 -26.68
C PRO A 354 14.47 -22.86 -25.17
N SER A 355 14.26 -21.86 -24.31
CA SER A 355 14.20 -22.04 -22.85
C SER A 355 12.80 -21.76 -22.33
N LEU A 356 12.35 -22.57 -21.37
CA LEU A 356 11.09 -22.33 -20.67
C LEU A 356 11.34 -21.49 -19.42
N ASP A 357 10.81 -20.28 -19.38
CA ASP A 357 10.95 -19.37 -18.24
C ASP A 357 9.77 -19.53 -17.27
N LEU A 358 10.07 -19.99 -16.06
CA LEU A 358 9.11 -20.15 -14.97
C LEU A 358 9.27 -19.03 -13.95
N HIS A 359 8.15 -18.40 -13.58
CA HIS A 359 8.12 -17.31 -12.60
C HIS A 359 7.38 -17.73 -11.34
N PHE A 360 7.97 -17.47 -10.18
CA PHE A 360 7.48 -17.86 -8.88
C PHE A 360 7.18 -16.59 -8.07
N ASP A 361 6.01 -16.56 -7.44
CA ASP A 361 5.67 -15.54 -6.47
C ASP A 361 4.99 -16.15 -5.24
N THR A 362 5.14 -15.48 -4.11
CA THR A 362 4.49 -15.87 -2.86
C THR A 362 3.50 -14.83 -2.37
N ASN A 363 3.33 -13.70 -3.07
CA ASN A 363 2.44 -12.60 -2.69
C ASN A 363 1.02 -12.73 -3.28
N PHE A 364 0.86 -13.54 -4.34
CA PHE A 364 -0.41 -13.82 -5.00
C PHE A 364 -1.14 -12.56 -5.51
N LEU A 365 -0.39 -11.54 -5.96
CA LEU A 365 -0.99 -10.36 -6.59
C LEU A 365 -1.73 -10.71 -7.89
N GLY A 366 -2.88 -10.08 -8.13
CA GLY A 366 -3.80 -10.41 -9.22
C GLY A 366 -4.61 -11.68 -8.95
N PHE A 367 -5.18 -12.27 -10.00
CA PHE A 367 -6.00 -13.47 -9.88
C PHE A 367 -5.18 -14.76 -9.78
N THR A 368 -5.64 -15.66 -8.92
CA THR A 368 -5.09 -17.00 -8.74
C THR A 368 -6.23 -18.01 -8.71
N ASN A 369 -6.18 -19.03 -9.55
CA ASN A 369 -7.18 -20.10 -9.55
C ASN A 369 -6.81 -21.20 -8.54
N LEU A 370 -7.66 -21.36 -7.53
CA LEU A 370 -7.50 -22.34 -6.44
C LEU A 370 -8.16 -23.68 -6.77
N SER A 371 -9.01 -23.75 -7.80
CA SER A 371 -9.66 -25.01 -8.18
C SER A 371 -8.64 -26.01 -8.73
N PRO A 372 -8.77 -27.31 -8.41
CA PRO A 372 -7.97 -28.35 -9.05
C PRO A 372 -8.25 -28.39 -10.55
N PHE A 373 -7.31 -28.97 -11.31
CA PHE A 373 -7.51 -29.19 -12.74
C PHE A 373 -8.73 -30.10 -12.96
N SER A 374 -9.71 -29.61 -13.70
CA SER A 374 -10.75 -30.45 -14.28
C SER A 374 -10.77 -30.19 -15.78
N GLY A 375 -10.73 -31.25 -16.58
CA GLY A 375 -10.96 -31.14 -18.04
C GLY A 375 -12.34 -30.59 -18.38
N ASP A 376 -13.26 -30.58 -17.41
CA ASP A 376 -14.60 -30.02 -17.54
C ASP A 376 -14.63 -28.49 -17.44
N PRO A 377 -15.52 -27.82 -18.20
CA PRO A 377 -15.73 -26.39 -18.08
C PRO A 377 -16.39 -26.03 -16.73
N PHE A 378 -15.89 -24.96 -16.11
CA PHE A 378 -16.49 -24.36 -14.93
C PHE A 378 -17.85 -23.75 -15.26
N ASN A 379 -18.81 -23.89 -14.33
CA ASN A 379 -20.17 -23.36 -14.49
C ASN A 379 -20.60 -22.37 -13.39
N ILE A 380 -19.71 -22.06 -12.45
CA ILE A 380 -19.86 -20.99 -11.47
C ILE A 380 -18.49 -20.42 -11.13
N ASP A 381 -18.42 -19.10 -10.96
CA ASP A 381 -17.22 -18.41 -10.49
C ASP A 381 -17.41 -17.96 -9.03
N ILE A 382 -16.37 -18.15 -8.22
CA ILE A 382 -16.32 -17.69 -6.83
C ILE A 382 -15.07 -16.84 -6.67
N VAL A 383 -15.22 -15.56 -6.33
CA VAL A 383 -14.11 -14.61 -6.22
C VAL A 383 -13.90 -14.21 -4.76
N ALA A 384 -12.75 -14.55 -4.19
CA ALA A 384 -12.34 -14.18 -2.84
C ALA A 384 -11.36 -13.00 -2.85
N VAL A 385 -11.65 -11.97 -2.05
CA VAL A 385 -10.87 -10.74 -1.93
C VAL A 385 -10.50 -10.51 -0.46
N HIS A 386 -9.20 -10.37 -0.18
CA HIS A 386 -8.69 -10.20 1.18
C HIS A 386 -8.80 -8.75 1.68
N GLY A 387 -8.54 -8.55 2.97
CA GLY A 387 -8.55 -7.25 3.63
C GLY A 387 -7.21 -6.49 3.60
N LEU A 388 -7.25 -5.27 4.13
CA LEU A 388 -6.09 -4.40 4.36
C LEU A 388 -5.03 -5.08 5.25
N GLY A 389 -3.74 -4.94 4.92
CA GLY A 389 -2.64 -5.56 5.65
C GLY A 389 -2.61 -7.09 5.56
N GLY A 390 -3.47 -7.67 4.71
CA GLY A 390 -3.64 -9.10 4.54
C GLY A 390 -2.79 -9.66 3.41
N HIS A 391 -2.33 -10.89 3.60
CA HIS A 391 -1.74 -11.67 2.51
C HIS A 391 -2.85 -12.40 1.74
N ALA A 392 -2.91 -12.32 0.41
CA ALA A 392 -4.05 -12.87 -0.34
C ALA A 392 -4.33 -14.34 -0.03
N TYR A 393 -3.33 -15.23 -0.17
CA TYR A 393 -3.49 -16.65 0.16
C TYR A 393 -3.58 -16.87 1.68
N GLY A 394 -2.80 -16.10 2.45
CA GLY A 394 -2.66 -16.29 3.89
C GLY A 394 -3.88 -15.85 4.69
N SER A 395 -4.69 -14.94 4.14
CA SER A 395 -5.86 -14.40 4.81
C SER A 395 -6.93 -15.45 5.04
N PHE A 396 -7.06 -16.40 4.10
CA PHE A 396 -8.05 -17.47 4.12
C PHE A 396 -7.47 -18.84 4.55
N LYS A 397 -6.16 -18.91 4.84
CA LYS A 397 -5.51 -20.12 5.33
C LYS A 397 -5.61 -20.22 6.85
N GLN A 398 -5.74 -21.44 7.38
CA GLN A 398 -5.63 -21.73 8.80
C GLN A 398 -4.36 -21.12 9.40
N ARG A 399 -4.47 -20.55 10.60
CA ARG A 399 -3.34 -20.04 11.37
C ARG A 399 -2.44 -21.20 11.80
N GLY A 400 -1.16 -21.14 11.42
CA GLY A 400 -0.16 -22.17 11.76
C GLY A 400 -0.33 -23.51 11.04
N GLY A 401 -1.34 -23.66 10.18
CA GLY A 401 -1.65 -24.90 9.47
C GLY A 401 -1.57 -24.76 7.94
N PRO A 402 -1.61 -25.89 7.20
CA PRO A 402 -1.63 -25.90 5.75
C PRO A 402 -3.04 -25.82 5.15
N TYR A 403 -4.08 -25.96 5.98
CA TYR A 403 -5.49 -26.04 5.56
C TYR A 403 -5.97 -24.70 5.00
N MET A 404 -6.51 -24.74 3.78
CA MET A 404 -7.01 -23.60 3.02
C MET A 404 -8.45 -23.91 2.61
N TRP A 405 -9.42 -23.50 3.44
CA TRP A 405 -10.82 -23.93 3.30
C TRP A 405 -11.44 -23.64 1.93
N LEU A 406 -10.99 -22.59 1.23
CA LEU A 406 -11.43 -22.28 -0.13
C LEU A 406 -11.07 -23.39 -1.14
N SER A 407 -9.83 -23.87 -1.14
CA SER A 407 -9.39 -24.95 -2.04
C SER A 407 -9.77 -26.33 -1.51
N ASP A 408 -9.75 -26.50 -0.18
CA ASP A 408 -9.74 -27.83 0.43
C ASP A 408 -11.14 -28.35 0.75
N SER A 409 -12.07 -27.48 1.18
CA SER A 409 -13.40 -27.93 1.62
C SER A 409 -14.54 -27.26 0.89
N LEU A 410 -14.42 -25.98 0.54
CA LEU A 410 -15.45 -25.30 -0.24
C LEU A 410 -15.58 -25.97 -1.61
N TYR A 411 -14.47 -26.23 -2.31
CA TYR A 411 -14.50 -26.91 -3.60
C TYR A 411 -15.25 -28.25 -3.55
N ASP A 412 -14.85 -29.13 -2.63
CA ASP A 412 -15.47 -30.45 -2.46
C ASP A 412 -16.93 -30.34 -2.02
N ASN A 413 -17.24 -29.43 -1.09
CA ASN A 413 -18.61 -29.24 -0.61
C ASN A 413 -19.53 -28.81 -1.75
N LEU A 414 -19.08 -27.89 -2.62
CA LEU A 414 -19.86 -27.43 -3.76
C LEU A 414 -20.07 -28.52 -4.80
N ARG A 415 -19.06 -29.33 -5.13
CA ARG A 415 -19.24 -30.45 -6.07
C ARG A 415 -20.21 -31.52 -5.56
N ASN A 416 -20.31 -31.66 -4.23
CA ASN A 416 -21.20 -32.63 -3.59
C ASN A 416 -22.64 -32.11 -3.40
N ILE A 417 -22.93 -30.84 -3.72
CA ILE A 417 -24.31 -30.35 -3.73
C ILE A 417 -25.10 -31.11 -4.80
N ALA A 418 -26.29 -31.59 -4.44
CA ALA A 418 -27.16 -32.31 -5.34
C ALA A 418 -27.50 -31.48 -6.58
N ARG A 419 -27.60 -32.16 -7.73
CA ARG A 419 -28.02 -31.56 -8.99
C ARG A 419 -29.33 -30.79 -8.81
N SER A 420 -29.43 -29.65 -9.48
CA SER A 420 -30.63 -28.80 -9.51
C SER A 420 -31.00 -28.49 -10.96
N GLU A 421 -32.16 -27.86 -11.18
CA GLU A 421 -32.54 -27.36 -12.51
C GLU A 421 -31.52 -26.35 -13.07
N GLU A 422 -30.96 -25.51 -12.20
CA GLU A 422 -29.91 -24.54 -12.54
C GLU A 422 -28.55 -25.20 -12.79
N PHE A 423 -28.25 -26.30 -12.08
CA PHE A 423 -27.01 -27.07 -12.21
C PHE A 423 -27.29 -28.56 -12.47
N PRO A 424 -27.83 -28.92 -13.65
CA PRO A 424 -28.26 -30.29 -13.94
C PRO A 424 -27.09 -31.26 -14.04
N GLN A 425 -25.90 -30.76 -14.40
CA GLN A 425 -24.66 -31.53 -14.45
C GLN A 425 -23.86 -31.46 -13.15
N GLY A 426 -24.45 -30.91 -12.08
CA GLY A 426 -23.76 -30.62 -10.83
C GLY A 426 -22.92 -29.35 -10.90
N ILE A 427 -22.39 -28.93 -9.76
CA ILE A 427 -21.60 -27.71 -9.64
C ILE A 427 -20.13 -28.00 -9.94
N ARG A 428 -19.52 -27.16 -10.78
CA ARG A 428 -18.11 -27.20 -11.17
C ARG A 428 -17.51 -25.81 -10.93
N PRO A 429 -17.07 -25.52 -9.70
CA PRO A 429 -16.72 -24.17 -9.31
C PRO A 429 -15.30 -23.79 -9.76
N ARG A 430 -15.16 -22.58 -10.29
CA ARG A 430 -13.88 -21.88 -10.43
C ARG A 430 -13.70 -20.95 -9.23
N ILE A 431 -12.78 -21.30 -8.33
CA ILE A 431 -12.49 -20.51 -7.14
C ILE A 431 -11.27 -19.63 -7.43
N LEU A 432 -11.51 -18.34 -7.53
CA LEU A 432 -10.52 -17.32 -7.83
C LEU A 432 -10.19 -16.54 -6.56
N LEU A 433 -8.92 -16.45 -6.24
CA LEU A 433 -8.39 -15.54 -5.22
C LEU A 433 -7.84 -14.30 -5.92
N TYR A 434 -8.23 -13.11 -5.47
CA TYR A 434 -7.67 -11.85 -5.95
C TYR A 434 -6.79 -11.22 -4.87
N GLY A 435 -5.52 -11.01 -5.19
CA GLY A 435 -4.58 -10.26 -4.37
C GLY A 435 -4.36 -8.84 -4.89
N HIS A 436 -4.36 -7.87 -3.99
CA HIS A 436 -3.94 -6.50 -4.29
C HIS A 436 -2.87 -6.04 -3.30
N ASP A 437 -2.14 -4.99 -3.62
CA ASP A 437 -1.23 -4.40 -2.65
C ASP A 437 -2.04 -3.84 -1.47
N SER A 438 -1.75 -4.36 -0.27
CA SER A 438 -2.44 -3.99 0.96
C SER A 438 -1.47 -3.60 2.08
N HIS A 439 -0.20 -3.30 1.75
CA HIS A 439 0.79 -2.94 2.75
C HIS A 439 0.37 -1.68 3.52
N ILE A 440 0.37 -1.81 4.85
CA ILE A 440 0.02 -0.72 5.77
C ILE A 440 1.24 0.17 6.02
N HIS A 441 2.40 -0.43 6.25
CA HIS A 441 3.64 0.26 6.62
C HIS A 441 4.68 0.08 5.51
N GLN A 442 5.52 1.10 5.30
CA GLN A 442 6.45 1.24 4.17
C GLN A 442 5.75 1.22 2.81
N SER A 443 4.49 1.63 2.75
CA SER A 443 3.77 1.75 1.48
C SER A 443 4.33 2.93 0.67
N GLN A 444 4.45 2.74 -0.64
CA GLN A 444 4.82 3.80 -1.60
C GLN A 444 3.66 4.15 -2.54
N THR A 445 2.47 3.56 -2.33
CA THR A 445 1.28 3.79 -3.14
C THR A 445 0.36 4.82 -2.49
N PHE A 446 -0.22 5.69 -3.33
CA PHE A 446 -1.27 6.65 -2.98
C PHE A 446 -2.64 6.23 -3.54
N GLN A 447 -2.77 4.98 -4.01
CA GLN A 447 -4.04 4.46 -4.54
C GLN A 447 -5.16 4.58 -3.51
N CYS A 448 -6.33 5.01 -3.98
CA CYS A 448 -7.53 5.06 -3.16
C CYS A 448 -8.40 3.79 -3.30
N LEU A 449 -9.53 3.76 -2.59
CA LEU A 449 -10.48 2.65 -2.63
C LEU A 449 -11.02 2.44 -4.06
N GLU A 450 -11.27 3.54 -4.77
CA GLU A 450 -11.79 3.53 -6.14
C GLU A 450 -10.77 2.94 -7.13
N ASP A 451 -9.49 3.31 -7.00
CA ASP A 451 -8.41 2.80 -7.86
C ASP A 451 -8.28 1.28 -7.73
N LEU A 452 -8.26 0.78 -6.48
CA LEU A 452 -8.18 -0.65 -6.20
C LEU A 452 -9.40 -1.42 -6.75
N ALA A 453 -10.59 -0.82 -6.67
CA ALA A 453 -11.81 -1.41 -7.22
C ALA A 453 -11.82 -1.40 -8.76
N ILE A 454 -11.27 -0.36 -9.40
CA ILE A 454 -11.08 -0.30 -10.86
C ILE A 454 -10.16 -1.42 -11.31
N ASP A 455 -9.07 -1.67 -10.59
CA ASP A 455 -8.10 -2.70 -10.94
C ASP A 455 -8.73 -4.12 -10.86
N LEU A 456 -9.46 -4.41 -9.77
CA LEU A 456 -10.25 -5.64 -9.64
C LEU A 456 -11.27 -5.77 -10.79
N LYS A 457 -11.99 -4.68 -11.11
CA LYS A 457 -12.99 -4.64 -12.19
C LYS A 457 -12.38 -4.99 -13.54
N LEU A 458 -11.29 -4.33 -13.93
CA LEU A 458 -10.65 -4.51 -15.23
C LEU A 458 -10.15 -5.93 -15.42
N LEU A 459 -9.49 -6.48 -14.40
CA LEU A 459 -8.97 -7.85 -14.44
C LEU A 459 -10.11 -8.88 -14.48
N LEU A 460 -11.16 -8.70 -13.67
CA LEU A 460 -12.30 -9.62 -13.66
C LEU A 460 -13.10 -9.57 -14.98
N ARG A 461 -13.20 -8.40 -15.60
CA ARG A 461 -13.84 -8.23 -16.91
C ARG A 461 -13.15 -9.11 -17.97
N GLY A 462 -11.81 -9.12 -18.01
CA GLY A 462 -11.06 -9.97 -18.95
C GLY A 462 -11.34 -11.46 -18.74
N ILE A 463 -11.41 -11.91 -17.48
CA ILE A 463 -11.72 -13.30 -17.12
C ILE A 463 -13.13 -13.73 -17.54
N ARG A 464 -14.08 -12.79 -17.52
CA ARG A 464 -15.50 -13.03 -17.76
C ARG A 464 -15.95 -12.71 -19.18
N GLU A 465 -15.08 -12.15 -20.02
CA GLU A 465 -15.42 -11.76 -21.40
C GLU A 465 -16.07 -12.90 -22.21
N LYS A 466 -15.54 -14.12 -22.07
CA LYS A 466 -16.04 -15.31 -22.79
C LYS A 466 -17.36 -15.86 -22.26
N ASP A 467 -17.68 -15.61 -21.00
CA ASP A 467 -18.88 -16.14 -20.34
C ASP A 467 -19.32 -15.21 -19.21
N PRO A 468 -19.84 -14.01 -19.55
CA PRO A 468 -20.16 -12.99 -18.56
C PRO A 468 -21.45 -13.29 -17.79
N THR A 469 -22.23 -14.26 -18.26
CA THR A 469 -23.49 -14.71 -17.64
C THR A 469 -23.30 -15.83 -16.62
N ARG A 470 -22.09 -16.40 -16.52
CA ARG A 470 -21.80 -17.45 -15.54
C ARG A 470 -22.12 -16.97 -14.12
N PRO A 471 -22.89 -17.73 -13.33
CA PRO A 471 -23.17 -17.39 -11.94
C PRO A 471 -21.90 -16.98 -11.18
N LEU A 472 -22.01 -15.91 -10.40
CA LEU A 472 -20.90 -15.30 -9.68
C LEU A 472 -21.24 -15.15 -8.20
N ILE A 473 -20.33 -15.61 -7.35
CA ILE A 473 -20.37 -15.37 -5.91
C ILE A 473 -19.10 -14.65 -5.48
N PHE A 474 -19.23 -13.62 -4.65
CA PHE A 474 -18.08 -12.96 -4.04
C PHE A 474 -17.93 -13.31 -2.55
N ILE A 475 -16.67 -13.40 -2.12
CA ILE A 475 -16.26 -13.52 -0.73
C ILE A 475 -15.36 -12.33 -0.42
N GLY A 476 -15.81 -11.39 0.41
CA GLY A 476 -15.04 -10.21 0.78
C GLY A 476 -14.68 -10.21 2.25
N HIS A 477 -13.41 -10.06 2.59
CA HIS A 477 -12.98 -9.83 3.98
C HIS A 477 -12.55 -8.38 4.17
N SER A 478 -13.10 -7.70 5.19
CA SER A 478 -12.73 -6.32 5.54
C SER A 478 -12.77 -5.40 4.31
N LEU A 479 -11.66 -4.71 3.99
CA LEU A 479 -11.47 -3.91 2.77
C LEU A 479 -11.90 -4.64 1.49
N GLY A 480 -11.67 -5.94 1.36
CA GLY A 480 -12.04 -6.70 0.17
C GLY A 480 -13.54 -6.66 -0.12
N GLY A 481 -14.38 -6.61 0.92
CA GLY A 481 -15.81 -6.42 0.75
C GLY A 481 -16.19 -5.02 0.27
N LEU A 482 -15.47 -3.98 0.69
CA LEU A 482 -15.64 -2.62 0.16
C LEU A 482 -15.25 -2.54 -1.31
N LEU A 483 -14.18 -3.23 -1.72
CA LEU A 483 -13.76 -3.32 -3.12
C LEU A 483 -14.83 -4.00 -3.99
N ILE A 484 -15.41 -5.10 -3.49
CA ILE A 484 -16.52 -5.80 -4.18
C ILE A 484 -17.73 -4.87 -4.30
N LYS A 485 -18.13 -4.17 -3.24
CA LYS A 485 -19.24 -3.21 -3.29
C LYS A 485 -18.98 -2.09 -4.27
N GLN A 486 -17.78 -1.51 -4.26
CA GLN A 486 -17.40 -0.46 -5.20
C GLN A 486 -17.41 -0.94 -6.64
N LEU A 487 -16.92 -2.16 -6.90
CA LEU A 487 -16.98 -2.80 -8.21
C LEU A 487 -18.44 -2.97 -8.69
N LEU A 488 -19.35 -3.42 -7.84
CA LEU A 488 -20.76 -3.60 -8.20
C LEU A 488 -21.45 -2.26 -8.51
N ILE A 489 -21.08 -1.19 -7.79
CA ILE A 489 -21.53 0.17 -8.09
C ILE A 489 -21.03 0.61 -9.47
N GLN A 490 -19.74 0.39 -9.75
CA GLN A 490 -19.16 0.73 -11.05
C GLN A 490 -19.77 -0.08 -12.21
N TRP A 491 -20.13 -1.35 -11.98
CA TRP A 491 -20.84 -2.17 -12.97
C TRP A 491 -22.28 -1.76 -13.23
N ALA A 492 -22.87 -0.93 -12.35
CA ALA A 492 -24.22 -0.42 -12.53
C ALA A 492 -24.29 0.90 -13.34
N ILE A 493 -23.15 1.44 -13.77
CA ILE A 493 -23.11 2.64 -14.63
C ILE A 493 -23.80 2.32 -15.97
N GLU A 494 -24.78 3.16 -16.34
CA GLU A 494 -25.68 2.90 -17.48
C GLU A 494 -24.94 2.77 -18.82
N ASP A 495 -23.91 3.56 -19.05
CA ASP A 495 -23.06 3.49 -20.26
C ASP A 495 -21.87 2.51 -20.11
N GLY A 496 -21.90 1.64 -19.10
CA GLY A 496 -20.87 0.64 -18.84
C GLY A 496 -20.80 -0.49 -19.88
N SER A 497 -19.70 -1.25 -19.84
CA SER A 497 -19.46 -2.43 -20.70
C SER A 497 -20.59 -3.47 -20.57
N ALA A 498 -20.97 -4.10 -21.68
CA ALA A 498 -21.94 -5.22 -21.66
C ALA A 498 -21.48 -6.37 -20.74
N THR A 499 -20.17 -6.67 -20.73
CA THR A 499 -19.57 -7.69 -19.85
C THR A 499 -19.79 -7.35 -18.38
N ASP A 500 -19.64 -6.08 -18.01
CA ASP A 500 -19.84 -5.61 -16.63
C ASP A 500 -21.31 -5.74 -16.21
N LYS A 501 -22.24 -5.30 -17.07
CA LYS A 501 -23.68 -5.40 -16.83
C LYS A 501 -24.12 -6.85 -16.65
N SER A 502 -23.71 -7.73 -17.56
CA SER A 502 -23.99 -9.17 -17.49
C SER A 502 -23.35 -9.82 -16.26
N SER A 503 -22.13 -9.40 -15.88
CA SER A 503 -21.46 -9.91 -14.67
C SER A 503 -22.18 -9.50 -13.38
N ARG A 504 -22.70 -8.28 -13.33
CA ARG A 504 -23.55 -7.80 -12.24
C ARG A 504 -24.85 -8.61 -12.15
N GLU A 505 -25.53 -8.84 -13.27
CA GLU A 505 -26.77 -9.62 -13.32
C GLU A 505 -26.56 -11.09 -12.96
N ALA A 506 -25.41 -11.65 -13.33
CA ALA A 506 -25.01 -13.00 -12.97
C ALA A 506 -24.50 -13.13 -11.51
N THR A 507 -24.36 -12.02 -10.78
CA THR A 507 -23.96 -12.06 -9.37
C THR A 507 -25.15 -12.52 -8.52
N ILE A 508 -25.07 -13.75 -8.02
CA ILE A 508 -26.14 -14.39 -7.25
C ILE A 508 -25.91 -14.32 -5.72
N GLY A 509 -24.67 -14.07 -5.29
CA GLY A 509 -24.35 -14.14 -3.86
C GLY A 509 -23.14 -13.33 -3.42
N LEU A 510 -23.21 -12.76 -2.22
CA LEU A 510 -22.09 -12.12 -1.54
C LEU A 510 -21.95 -12.70 -0.12
N LEU A 511 -20.73 -13.04 0.28
CA LEU A 511 -20.37 -13.38 1.66
C LEU A 511 -19.36 -12.35 2.16
N LEU A 512 -19.78 -11.49 3.08
CA LEU A 512 -19.04 -10.31 3.53
C LEU A 512 -18.62 -10.48 4.98
N PHE A 513 -17.32 -10.56 5.23
CA PHE A 513 -16.73 -10.81 6.56
C PHE A 513 -16.12 -9.54 7.13
N GLY A 514 -16.72 -8.97 8.17
CA GLY A 514 -16.21 -7.79 8.89
C GLY A 514 -16.05 -6.57 7.98
N VAL A 515 -16.92 -6.36 7.00
CA VAL A 515 -16.74 -5.28 6.03
C VAL A 515 -17.07 -3.93 6.69
N PRO A 516 -16.13 -2.96 6.76
CA PRO A 516 -16.35 -1.73 7.52
C PRO A 516 -17.18 -0.72 6.73
N ASN A 517 -18.45 -1.02 6.46
CA ASN A 517 -19.33 -0.19 5.62
C ASN A 517 -19.55 1.22 6.17
N ARG A 518 -19.43 1.38 7.50
CA ARG A 518 -19.53 2.68 8.19
C ARG A 518 -18.20 3.09 8.84
N GLY A 519 -17.11 2.46 8.41
CA GLY A 519 -15.76 2.66 8.92
C GLY A 519 -15.34 1.66 9.99
N MET A 520 -14.06 1.74 10.36
CA MET A 520 -13.42 0.93 11.39
C MET A 520 -12.53 1.78 12.30
N ASP A 521 -12.11 1.21 13.44
CA ASP A 521 -11.07 1.84 14.26
C ASP A 521 -9.72 1.77 13.53
N ILE A 522 -9.29 2.93 13.03
CA ILE A 522 -8.03 3.11 12.32
C ILE A 522 -6.96 3.79 13.18
N THR A 523 -7.24 4.12 14.45
CA THR A 523 -6.38 4.96 15.29
C THR A 523 -4.96 4.42 15.38
N ALA A 524 -4.84 3.12 15.67
CA ALA A 524 -3.55 2.45 15.77
C ALA A 524 -2.84 2.33 14.41
N ILE A 525 -3.59 2.08 13.34
CA ILE A 525 -3.04 1.95 11.99
C ILE A 525 -2.54 3.31 11.50
N LEU A 526 -3.31 4.38 11.66
CA LEU A 526 -2.91 5.76 11.33
C LEU A 526 -1.67 6.18 12.10
N SER A 527 -1.54 5.81 13.37
CA SER A 527 -0.33 6.12 14.15
C SER A 527 0.95 5.49 13.59
N ILE A 528 0.83 4.35 12.89
CA ILE A 528 1.94 3.64 12.26
C ILE A 528 2.20 4.17 10.85
N VAL A 529 1.12 4.46 10.12
CA VAL A 529 1.17 4.99 8.77
C VAL A 529 1.80 6.38 8.79
N GLY A 530 1.41 7.22 9.75
CA GLY A 530 1.89 8.59 9.86
C GLY A 530 1.64 9.35 8.56
N GLU A 531 2.72 9.78 7.92
CA GLU A 531 2.68 10.56 6.67
C GLU A 531 3.06 9.76 5.42
N GLN A 532 2.96 8.44 5.48
CA GLN A 532 3.17 7.62 4.30
C GLN A 532 2.12 7.95 3.22
N PRO A 533 2.43 7.73 1.92
CA PRO A 533 1.53 8.06 0.80
C PRO A 533 0.12 7.47 0.91
N ASN A 534 -0.05 6.35 1.62
CA ASN A 534 -1.33 5.70 1.84
C ASN A 534 -2.15 6.27 3.01
N ALA A 535 -1.70 7.34 3.70
CA ALA A 535 -2.38 7.90 4.87
C ALA A 535 -3.83 8.36 4.59
N GLU A 536 -4.06 9.00 3.45
CA GLU A 536 -5.41 9.43 3.05
C GLU A 536 -6.33 8.23 2.77
N PHE A 537 -5.81 7.22 2.09
CA PHE A 537 -6.53 5.97 1.87
C PHE A 537 -6.90 5.29 3.19
N ILE A 538 -5.98 5.18 4.14
CA ILE A 538 -6.26 4.61 5.47
C ILE A 538 -7.29 5.46 6.22
N SER A 539 -7.19 6.79 6.15
CA SER A 539 -8.16 7.72 6.74
C SER A 539 -9.56 7.53 6.17
N SER A 540 -9.67 7.23 4.87
CA SER A 540 -10.95 6.96 4.20
C SER A 540 -11.66 5.69 4.70
N LEU A 541 -10.96 4.81 5.42
CA LEU A 541 -11.55 3.61 6.03
C LEU A 541 -12.08 3.87 7.45
N GLY A 542 -11.87 5.08 7.98
CA GLY A 542 -12.27 5.46 9.33
C GLY A 542 -13.77 5.66 9.49
N ILE A 543 -14.21 5.62 10.76
CA ILE A 543 -15.58 5.93 11.15
C ILE A 543 -15.94 7.36 10.69
N GLY A 544 -17.09 7.51 10.05
CA GLY A 544 -17.56 8.80 9.53
C GLY A 544 -16.98 9.20 8.17
N SER A 545 -16.26 8.31 7.49
CA SER A 545 -15.75 8.55 6.13
C SER A 545 -16.88 8.89 5.14
N PRO A 546 -16.78 10.03 4.41
CA PRO A 546 -17.74 10.38 3.36
C PRO A 546 -17.82 9.34 2.24
N ILE A 547 -16.67 8.79 1.84
CA ILE A 547 -16.58 7.77 0.77
C ILE A 547 -17.39 6.53 1.14
N LEU A 548 -17.26 6.07 2.39
CA LEU A 548 -18.02 4.92 2.89
C LEU A 548 -19.50 5.23 3.07
N ALA A 549 -19.84 6.46 3.44
CA ALA A 549 -21.24 6.92 3.53
C ALA A 549 -21.91 6.90 2.15
N ASP A 550 -21.23 7.37 1.11
CA ASP A 550 -21.75 7.38 -0.25
C ASP A 550 -21.87 5.97 -0.82
N GLN A 551 -20.84 5.13 -0.63
CA GLN A 551 -20.91 3.71 -1.00
C GLN A 551 -22.07 3.00 -0.28
N SER A 552 -22.26 3.26 1.01
CA SER A 552 -23.33 2.67 1.84
C SER A 552 -24.73 3.10 1.40
N LYS A 553 -24.88 4.28 0.78
CA LYS A 553 -26.13 4.74 0.18
C LYS A 553 -26.37 4.13 -1.21
N ALA A 554 -25.31 4.02 -2.03
CA ALA A 554 -25.39 3.54 -3.40
C ALA A 554 -25.57 2.01 -3.49
N PHE A 555 -24.87 1.23 -2.65
CA PHE A 555 -24.91 -0.22 -2.75
C PHE A 555 -26.34 -0.83 -2.64
N PRO A 556 -27.20 -0.39 -1.70
CA PRO A 556 -28.57 -0.90 -1.62
C PRO A 556 -29.44 -0.63 -2.85
N THR A 557 -29.12 0.39 -3.66
CA THR A 557 -29.94 0.76 -4.83
C THR A 557 -29.64 -0.11 -6.06
N LEU A 558 -28.56 -0.89 -6.05
CA LEU A 558 -28.07 -1.64 -7.23
C LEU A 558 -28.98 -2.78 -7.66
N CYS A 559 -29.80 -3.33 -6.76
CA CYS A 559 -30.68 -4.44 -7.08
C CYS A 559 -31.99 -4.36 -6.28
N LYS A 560 -33.08 -4.07 -6.99
CA LYS A 560 -34.45 -4.10 -6.46
C LYS A 560 -35.00 -5.53 -6.30
N SER A 561 -34.22 -6.55 -6.67
CA SER A 561 -34.59 -7.96 -6.67
C SER A 561 -33.86 -8.73 -5.57
N THR A 562 -34.53 -9.72 -5.00
CA THR A 562 -34.00 -10.65 -3.99
C THR A 562 -33.15 -11.77 -4.58
N LYS A 563 -32.93 -11.77 -5.91
CA LYS A 563 -32.11 -12.78 -6.63
C LYS A 563 -30.67 -12.85 -6.12
N MET A 564 -30.03 -11.71 -5.88
CA MET A 564 -28.71 -11.66 -5.25
C MET A 564 -28.88 -11.70 -3.73
N ARG A 565 -28.30 -12.69 -3.04
CA ARG A 565 -28.32 -12.79 -1.57
C ARG A 565 -26.98 -12.36 -0.96
N THR A 566 -27.02 -11.50 0.05
CA THR A 566 -25.82 -11.05 0.78
C THR A 566 -25.87 -11.50 2.23
N TYR A 567 -24.87 -12.27 2.64
CA TYR A 567 -24.64 -12.63 4.04
C TYR A 567 -23.52 -11.78 4.62
N SER A 568 -23.76 -11.20 5.79
CA SER A 568 -22.78 -10.39 6.52
C SER A 568 -22.37 -11.11 7.81
N PHE A 569 -21.08 -11.42 7.90
CA PHE A 569 -20.45 -12.07 9.05
C PHE A 569 -19.72 -11.00 9.87
N PHE A 570 -19.91 -10.98 11.18
CA PHE A 570 -19.26 -9.98 12.05
C PHE A 570 -18.49 -10.64 13.19
N GLU A 571 -17.43 -9.96 13.64
CA GLU A 571 -16.60 -10.39 14.77
C GLU A 571 -17.35 -10.26 16.10
N THR A 572 -17.15 -11.24 16.99
CA THR A 572 -17.64 -11.16 18.37
C THR A 572 -16.53 -11.33 19.40
N CYS A 573 -15.26 -11.29 18.98
CA CYS A 573 -14.09 -11.26 19.86
C CYS A 573 -13.27 -9.99 19.58
N LEU A 574 -12.68 -9.43 20.63
CA LEU A 574 -11.79 -8.27 20.49
C LEU A 574 -10.56 -8.63 19.66
N SER A 575 -10.13 -7.67 18.83
CA SER A 575 -8.96 -7.77 17.99
C SER A 575 -7.84 -6.90 18.57
N ASN A 576 -6.65 -7.48 18.74
CA ASN A 576 -5.47 -6.70 19.09
C ASN A 576 -5.19 -5.66 18.00
N THR A 577 -4.79 -4.44 18.41
CA THR A 577 -4.46 -3.38 17.45
C THR A 577 -3.03 -3.50 16.93
N ALA A 578 -2.76 -2.82 15.82
CA ALA A 578 -1.43 -2.72 15.25
C ALA A 578 -0.49 -1.91 16.15
N THR A 579 0.75 -2.36 16.29
CA THR A 579 1.83 -1.70 17.05
C THR A 579 3.16 -1.95 16.35
N MET A 580 4.17 -1.11 16.63
CA MET A 580 5.54 -1.34 16.16
C MET A 580 6.35 -2.02 17.26
N VAL A 581 6.83 -3.24 16.99
CA VAL A 581 7.71 -4.00 17.90
C VAL A 581 9.01 -4.31 17.16
N GLY A 582 10.13 -3.78 17.64
CA GLY A 582 11.43 -3.97 16.99
C GLY A 582 11.50 -3.49 15.54
N GLY A 583 10.78 -2.41 15.20
CA GLY A 583 10.72 -1.85 13.84
C GLY A 583 9.86 -2.66 12.85
N LYS A 584 9.11 -3.67 13.34
CA LYS A 584 8.17 -4.45 12.54
C LYS A 584 6.75 -4.25 13.04
N LEU A 585 5.80 -4.25 12.10
CA LEU A 585 4.38 -4.24 12.37
C LEU A 585 4.00 -5.53 13.12
N SER A 586 3.37 -5.38 14.29
CA SER A 586 2.90 -6.47 15.14
C SER A 586 1.48 -6.21 15.63
N ILE A 587 0.62 -7.24 15.62
CA ILE A 587 -0.78 -7.16 16.06
C ILE A 587 -0.86 -7.58 17.54
N THR A 588 -0.21 -6.79 18.39
CA THR A 588 -0.04 -7.04 19.84
C THR A 588 -0.51 -5.86 20.70
N GLY A 589 -1.08 -4.83 20.08
CA GLY A 589 -1.61 -3.67 20.76
C GLY A 589 -2.88 -3.94 21.56
N LYS A 590 -3.37 -2.89 22.22
CA LYS A 590 -4.59 -2.94 23.04
C LYS A 590 -5.75 -3.55 22.25
N PRO A 591 -6.46 -4.58 22.78
CA PRO A 591 -7.61 -5.16 22.11
C PRO A 591 -8.76 -4.16 21.98
N VAL A 592 -9.39 -4.10 20.80
CA VAL A 592 -10.57 -3.28 20.51
C VAL A 592 -11.57 -4.06 19.64
N VAL A 593 -12.80 -3.57 19.55
CA VAL A 593 -13.69 -3.94 18.44
C VAL A 593 -13.23 -3.14 17.23
N LEU A 594 -12.66 -3.80 16.22
CA LEU A 594 -12.11 -3.09 15.06
C LEU A 594 -13.24 -2.63 14.15
N VAL A 595 -14.23 -3.48 13.93
CA VAL A 595 -15.43 -3.16 13.14
C VAL A 595 -16.66 -3.51 13.96
N ASP A 596 -17.43 -2.49 14.33
CA ASP A 596 -18.65 -2.72 15.07
C ASP A 596 -19.71 -3.48 14.23
N LYS A 597 -20.66 -4.12 14.91
CA LYS A 597 -21.72 -4.91 14.26
C LYS A 597 -22.50 -4.10 13.23
N ALA A 598 -22.84 -2.85 13.51
CA ALA A 598 -23.65 -2.02 12.60
C ALA A 598 -22.87 -1.66 11.33
N SER A 599 -21.57 -1.39 11.45
CA SER A 599 -20.66 -1.21 10.32
C SER A 599 -20.52 -2.51 9.52
N ALA A 600 -20.28 -3.65 10.18
CA ALA A 600 -20.07 -4.95 9.54
C ALA A 600 -21.29 -5.49 8.76
N THR A 601 -22.50 -5.07 9.14
CA THR A 601 -23.77 -5.67 8.67
C THR A 601 -24.64 -4.74 7.83
N HIS A 602 -24.15 -3.54 7.50
CA HIS A 602 -24.88 -2.61 6.64
C HIS A 602 -25.04 -3.16 5.22
N GLY A 603 -26.28 -3.20 4.75
CA GLY A 603 -26.65 -3.78 3.46
C GLY A 603 -28.03 -3.30 3.00
N ARG A 604 -28.74 -4.14 2.24
CA ARG A 604 -30.12 -3.85 1.82
C ARG A 604 -31.08 -4.05 2.98
N PRO A 605 -32.21 -3.32 3.06
CA PRO A 605 -33.11 -3.38 4.20
C PRO A 605 -33.56 -4.79 4.60
N TRP A 606 -33.84 -5.66 3.62
CA TRP A 606 -34.28 -7.05 3.87
C TRP A 606 -33.14 -8.01 4.26
N GLU A 607 -31.88 -7.57 4.19
CA GLU A 607 -30.69 -8.34 4.57
C GLU A 607 -30.11 -7.90 5.92
N MET A 608 -30.77 -6.94 6.58
CA MET A 608 -30.35 -6.41 7.88
C MET A 608 -31.03 -7.14 9.06
N ASN A 609 -31.52 -8.36 8.84
CA ASN A 609 -32.15 -9.19 9.86
C ASN A 609 -31.27 -10.41 10.22
N ASN A 610 -31.68 -11.18 11.23
CA ASN A 610 -30.91 -12.30 11.77
C ASN A 610 -30.75 -13.50 10.81
N GLN A 611 -31.48 -13.54 9.68
CA GLN A 611 -31.27 -14.57 8.66
C GLN A 611 -29.96 -14.35 7.90
N PHE A 612 -29.63 -13.08 7.61
CA PHE A 612 -28.48 -12.71 6.77
C PHE A 612 -27.28 -12.20 7.56
N ILE A 613 -27.48 -11.90 8.85
CA ILE A 613 -26.44 -11.43 9.77
C ILE A 613 -25.95 -12.60 10.64
N ILE A 614 -24.70 -13.01 10.44
CA ILE A 614 -24.14 -14.20 11.06
C ILE A 614 -23.03 -13.83 12.06
N PRO A 615 -23.20 -14.11 13.37
CA PRO A 615 -22.14 -13.91 14.35
C PRO A 615 -21.08 -15.02 14.27
N ILE A 616 -19.81 -14.62 14.28
CA ILE A 616 -18.66 -15.54 14.29
C ILE A 616 -17.78 -15.21 15.50
N GLN A 617 -17.54 -16.21 16.36
CA GLN A 617 -16.78 -16.05 17.60
C GLN A 617 -15.27 -16.01 17.35
N ARG A 618 -14.83 -15.00 16.60
CA ARG A 618 -13.44 -14.81 16.18
C ARG A 618 -13.08 -13.33 16.17
N THR A 619 -11.77 -13.07 16.19
CA THR A 619 -11.22 -11.73 15.95
C THR A 619 -11.40 -11.36 14.47
N HIS A 620 -11.33 -10.07 14.14
CA HIS A 620 -11.40 -9.53 12.78
C HIS A 620 -10.48 -10.27 11.81
N SER A 621 -9.25 -10.52 12.25
CA SER A 621 -8.21 -11.17 11.44
C SER A 621 -8.44 -12.67 11.26
N ASP A 622 -9.20 -13.31 12.15
CA ASP A 622 -9.47 -14.75 12.13
C ASP A 622 -10.86 -15.10 11.55
N LEU A 623 -11.71 -14.12 11.25
CA LEU A 623 -13.06 -14.30 10.68
C LEU A 623 -13.12 -15.24 9.47
N VAL A 624 -12.05 -15.24 8.66
CA VAL A 624 -11.93 -16.05 7.44
C VAL A 624 -10.87 -17.16 7.53
N LYS A 625 -10.39 -17.48 8.74
CA LYS A 625 -9.36 -18.50 9.00
C LYS A 625 -9.93 -19.68 9.78
N PHE A 626 -10.56 -20.61 9.08
CA PHE A 626 -11.09 -21.84 9.68
C PHE A 626 -9.98 -22.89 9.89
N ASP A 627 -10.12 -23.71 10.93
CA ASP A 627 -9.13 -24.72 11.31
C ASP A 627 -9.31 -26.07 10.59
N SER A 628 -10.52 -26.35 10.12
CA SER A 628 -10.88 -27.62 9.48
C SER A 628 -12.24 -27.52 8.80
N LYS A 629 -12.60 -28.57 8.07
CA LYS A 629 -13.95 -28.74 7.48
C LYS A 629 -15.05 -28.97 8.52
N TYR A 630 -14.68 -29.28 9.77
CA TYR A 630 -15.59 -29.50 10.89
C TYR A 630 -15.66 -28.28 11.83
N SER A 631 -15.02 -27.16 11.45
CA SER A 631 -15.16 -25.90 12.17
C SER A 631 -16.63 -25.50 12.19
N HIS A 632 -17.19 -25.31 13.39
CA HIS A 632 -18.57 -24.86 13.56
C HIS A 632 -18.87 -23.55 12.81
N ASP A 633 -17.90 -22.64 12.75
CA ASP A 633 -18.05 -21.39 12.00
C ASP A 633 -18.01 -21.60 10.48
N TYR A 634 -17.22 -22.58 10.00
CA TYR A 634 -17.23 -22.94 8.59
C TYR A 634 -18.56 -23.60 8.19
N GLU A 635 -19.19 -24.38 9.06
CA GLU A 635 -20.50 -24.97 8.80
C GLU A 635 -21.57 -23.90 8.57
N LYS A 636 -21.54 -22.78 9.33
CA LYS A 636 -22.42 -21.62 9.09
C LYS A 636 -22.20 -21.03 7.70
N VAL A 637 -20.94 -20.83 7.31
CA VAL A 637 -20.57 -20.32 5.97
C VAL A 637 -21.06 -21.26 4.87
N ARG A 638 -20.86 -22.57 5.05
CA ARG A 638 -21.34 -23.61 4.14
C ARG A 638 -22.86 -23.58 3.99
N GLY A 639 -23.60 -23.40 5.09
CA GLY A 639 -25.05 -23.21 5.08
C GLY A 639 -25.48 -22.03 4.21
N CYS A 640 -24.80 -20.89 4.36
CA CYS A 640 -25.07 -19.70 3.55
C CYS A 640 -24.82 -19.94 2.04
N PHE A 641 -23.74 -20.65 1.69
CA PHE A 641 -23.49 -21.06 0.30
C PHE A 641 -24.61 -21.94 -0.26
N ASN A 642 -25.04 -22.95 0.50
CA ASN A 642 -26.14 -23.83 0.07
C ASN A 642 -27.43 -23.04 -0.16
N GLU A 643 -27.70 -22.03 0.66
CA GLU A 643 -28.86 -21.17 0.47
C GLU A 643 -28.75 -20.26 -0.76
N ILE A 644 -27.57 -19.69 -1.04
CA ILE A 644 -27.34 -18.93 -2.27
C ILE A 644 -27.60 -19.81 -3.50
N LEU A 645 -27.07 -21.03 -3.50
CA LEU A 645 -27.16 -21.96 -4.63
C LEU A 645 -28.53 -22.66 -4.72
N GLY A 646 -29.27 -22.70 -3.61
CA GLY A 646 -30.63 -23.24 -3.53
C GLY A 646 -31.73 -22.21 -3.83
N ALA A 647 -31.40 -20.91 -3.83
CA ALA A 647 -32.35 -19.82 -4.03
C ALA A 647 -33.09 -19.88 -5.37
N GLY A 648 -32.53 -20.57 -6.38
CA GLY A 648 -33.22 -20.88 -7.64
C GLY A 648 -34.49 -21.73 -7.49
N LYS A 649 -34.75 -22.33 -6.31
CA LYS A 649 -35.94 -23.17 -6.06
C LYS A 649 -37.16 -22.44 -5.52
N SER A 650 -37.12 -21.13 -5.21
CA SER A 650 -38.22 -20.48 -4.48
C SER A 650 -38.51 -19.03 -4.91
N MET A 651 -38.89 -18.84 -6.17
CA MET A 651 -39.68 -17.67 -6.60
C MET A 651 -40.84 -18.08 -7.52
N SER A 652 -41.58 -19.10 -7.08
CA SER A 652 -42.92 -19.45 -7.58
C SER A 652 -43.86 -19.67 -6.40
N VAL A 653 -43.86 -18.74 -5.44
CA VAL A 653 -44.96 -18.62 -4.48
C VAL A 653 -45.45 -17.19 -4.56
N GLU A 654 -46.72 -17.09 -4.94
CA GLU A 654 -47.50 -15.89 -5.21
C GLU A 654 -47.27 -14.81 -4.15
N ALA A 655 -46.99 -13.59 -4.63
CA ALA A 655 -47.18 -12.40 -3.83
C ALA A 655 -48.68 -12.29 -3.53
N LEU A 656 -49.09 -12.68 -2.32
CA LEU A 656 -50.37 -12.25 -1.79
C LEU A 656 -50.30 -10.73 -1.56
N PRO A 657 -51.25 -9.95 -2.07
CA PRO A 657 -51.32 -8.52 -1.80
C PRO A 657 -51.67 -8.31 -0.33
N LEU A 658 -50.89 -7.48 0.35
CA LEU A 658 -51.26 -6.92 1.65
C LEU A 658 -52.27 -5.79 1.41
N GLU A 659 -53.50 -5.99 1.89
CA GLU A 659 -54.44 -4.90 2.22
C GLU A 659 -54.00 -4.17 3.49
#